data_AF-A0A399ZHV6-F1
#
_entry.id   AF-A0A399ZHV6-F1
#
_cell.length_a   1.000
_cell.length_b   1.000
_cell.length_c   1.000
_cell.angle_alpha   90.00
_cell.angle_beta   90.00
_cell.angle_gamma   90.00
#
_symmetry.space_group_name_H-M   'P 1'
#
loop_
_entity.id
_entity.type
_entity.pdbx_description
1 polymer ?
#
loop_
_entity_poly.entity_id
_entity_poly.type
_entity_poly.pdbx_seq_one_letter_code
_entity_poly.pdbx_strand_id
1 'polypeptide(L)'
;MRITKTSRDRYQFSSDFFLADGRVHFGDFSAARKFAALVASHHPQGMPASDLYALSLIDEALRSLVKRFAPPPVMNTAVNSVSEQVGADSVDQTQKRFVAEFPPESVYHGEQAVDDYLAKLTNGKVKSVEELIYVFTHNANPAVSPMLELVDDAPLEPTAYKNLIAALDSFFAQIAKDNAAIQGSTESLFEILRAPAEAFPDSLEGQLQFILEKWGSLLGEEFVARLLRGVDFLREETLRHQLAHGDFKADIPVATYSGGDYAEYERYSPDKDWMPRLILIAKNSYVWLEQLSRKYGRWIKTLDQIPDEELDLLRDRGFTGLWLIGLWERSRASQRIKQRMGDQDAVASAYSLYSYDIAEDLGGWGGLENLRSRAWQRGIRLSADMVPNHMGIDSKWVIEHPDWFLSLPYSPYPSYSFKSENLSDDIRVGIYLEDHYYNKTDAAVVFQRRDHYTGDVRFIYHGNDGTSFPWNDTAQLDYSKAEVREAIIQTILHVARNFPVIRFDAAMTLAKKHIQRLWFPEPGAGGAIPSRSERGMTRSEFDALIPQEFWREVVDRVAAEVPDTLLLAEAFWLLEGYFVRTLGMHRVYNSAFMHMLRDEDNAKYRMAIKNTLEFDPQILKRYVNFMNNPDEKTAVEQFGDGDKYFGVATVLATLPGLPMFGHGQVEGFREKYGMEFRKPKWDETPNEGLIAGHDWKIFPLLHRRSLFADVENFFLFDLFNNSGNVDENVFAYSNFFQDERGLVLYHNCFADTKGWIKTSAAYLDKSTSDLRQKSLAEALGLPFEGYVIFKDYVTHLEYIRSCEELWQKGLYVELYAYQHHVFMDWRFVDDEKWRDIYVALNGAGVESMSAKWEEMFGVKDEGGMLALSEVEAVKGEVVKVKKPRKKAVKKKVESAALSVSKGGKTKKKSGVKKPAAKKVVKKKKATVKKKTAVKKVVKKSNRKKGTKKK
;
A
#
# COMPACT_ATOMS: atom_id res chain seq x y z
N MET A 1 -7.12 40.09 3.27
CA MET A 1 -7.05 40.71 1.93
C MET A 1 -8.16 41.74 1.72
N ARG A 2 -8.02 42.65 0.75
CA ARG A 2 -9.10 43.57 0.30
C ARG A 2 -9.98 42.87 -0.73
N ILE A 3 -11.29 43.17 -0.77
CA ILE A 3 -12.19 42.71 -1.85
C ILE A 3 -13.01 43.87 -2.43
N THR A 4 -13.13 43.86 -3.76
CA THR A 4 -13.87 44.85 -4.56
C THR A 4 -15.34 44.92 -4.17
N LYS A 5 -15.93 46.11 -4.19
CA LYS A 5 -17.36 46.32 -3.92
C LYS A 5 -18.21 45.45 -4.87
N THR A 6 -17.89 45.47 -6.16
CA THR A 6 -18.55 44.68 -7.21
C THR A 6 -18.64 43.19 -6.86
N SER A 7 -17.59 42.60 -6.29
CA SER A 7 -17.63 41.19 -5.87
C SER A 7 -18.41 40.97 -4.57
N ARG A 8 -18.47 41.94 -3.64
CA ARG A 8 -19.40 41.84 -2.49
C ARG A 8 -20.86 41.91 -2.92
N ASP A 9 -21.20 42.88 -3.77
CA ASP A 9 -22.54 43.08 -4.32
C ASP A 9 -22.99 41.83 -5.13
N ARG A 10 -22.08 41.24 -5.92
CA ARG A 10 -22.33 40.07 -6.77
C ARG A 10 -22.51 38.75 -6.00
N TYR A 11 -21.69 38.53 -4.97
CA TYR A 11 -21.67 37.26 -4.22
C TYR A 11 -22.43 37.30 -2.88
N GLN A 12 -22.96 38.47 -2.51
CA GLN A 12 -23.81 38.68 -1.32
C GLN A 12 -23.15 38.19 -0.02
N PHE A 13 -21.86 38.49 0.14
CA PHE A 13 -21.09 38.11 1.33
C PHE A 13 -21.63 38.82 2.59
N SER A 14 -21.78 38.06 3.69
CA SER A 14 -22.11 38.64 5.00
C SER A 14 -20.97 39.49 5.55
N SER A 15 -21.31 40.53 6.33
CA SER A 15 -20.35 41.31 7.12
C SER A 15 -19.52 40.47 8.08
N ASP A 16 -19.97 39.27 8.47
CA ASP A 16 -19.19 38.32 9.30
C ASP A 16 -17.83 37.93 8.69
N PHE A 17 -17.66 38.07 7.36
CA PHE A 17 -16.39 37.83 6.68
C PHE A 17 -15.42 39.02 6.71
N PHE A 18 -15.88 40.21 7.09
CA PHE A 18 -15.13 41.46 6.97
C PHE A 18 -14.82 42.09 8.34
N LEU A 19 -13.57 42.52 8.49
CA LEU A 19 -13.20 43.44 9.56
C LEU A 19 -13.82 44.83 9.27
N ALA A 20 -14.05 45.63 10.31
CA ALA A 20 -14.63 46.98 10.17
C ALA A 20 -13.88 47.90 9.19
N ASP A 21 -12.58 47.65 8.96
CA ASP A 21 -11.77 48.39 7.98
C ASP A 21 -12.01 47.95 6.52
N GLY A 22 -12.76 46.89 6.26
CA GLY A 22 -13.11 46.36 4.93
C GLY A 22 -12.23 45.21 4.41
N ARG A 23 -11.35 44.64 5.24
CA ARG A 23 -10.55 43.45 4.87
C ARG A 23 -11.27 42.15 5.22
N VAL A 24 -11.20 41.17 4.32
CA VAL A 24 -11.63 39.80 4.60
C VAL A 24 -10.69 39.13 5.61
N HIS A 25 -11.28 38.42 6.57
CA HIS A 25 -10.60 37.58 7.54
C HIS A 25 -11.25 36.19 7.60
N PHE A 26 -10.43 35.14 7.52
CA PHE A 26 -10.85 33.76 7.74
C PHE A 26 -10.23 33.25 9.05
N GLY A 27 -11.05 33.13 10.11
CA GLY A 27 -10.61 32.59 11.39
C GLY A 27 -10.38 31.07 11.37
N ASP A 28 -11.06 30.35 10.47
CA ASP A 28 -10.93 28.90 10.28
C ASP A 28 -11.17 28.49 8.81
N PHE A 29 -11.00 27.20 8.51
CA PHE A 29 -11.27 26.65 7.17
C PHE A 29 -12.78 26.60 6.84
N SER A 30 -13.67 26.59 7.84
CA SER A 30 -15.12 26.59 7.64
C SER A 30 -15.57 27.92 7.02
N ALA A 31 -15.03 29.05 7.48
CA ALA A 31 -15.24 30.37 6.91
C ALA A 31 -14.78 30.42 5.44
N ALA A 32 -13.57 29.93 5.14
CA ALA A 32 -13.06 29.87 3.77
C ALA A 32 -13.94 28.97 2.86
N ARG A 33 -14.38 27.79 3.34
CA ARG A 33 -15.28 26.90 2.58
C ARG A 33 -16.67 27.50 2.36
N LYS A 34 -17.23 28.22 3.34
CA LYS A 34 -18.50 28.96 3.20
C LYS A 34 -18.38 30.08 2.18
N PHE A 35 -17.28 30.84 2.21
CA PHE A 35 -17.00 31.92 1.27
C PHE A 35 -16.85 31.37 -0.16
N ALA A 36 -16.07 30.31 -0.35
CA ALA A 36 -15.94 29.61 -1.63
C ALA A 36 -17.28 29.09 -2.18
N ALA A 37 -18.16 28.58 -1.31
CA ALA A 37 -19.49 28.12 -1.71
C ALA A 37 -20.42 29.25 -2.21
N LEU A 38 -20.32 30.47 -1.64
CA LEU A 38 -21.04 31.66 -2.11
C LEU A 38 -20.52 32.17 -3.47
N VAL A 39 -19.21 32.03 -3.73
CA VAL A 39 -18.64 32.27 -5.07
C VAL A 39 -19.16 31.22 -6.05
N ALA A 40 -19.06 29.93 -5.71
CA ALA A 40 -19.46 28.83 -6.59
C ALA A 40 -20.94 28.83 -6.98
N SER A 41 -21.85 29.34 -6.13
CA SER A 41 -23.28 29.45 -6.45
C SER A 41 -23.59 30.52 -7.52
N HIS A 42 -22.66 31.45 -7.79
CA HIS A 42 -22.79 32.52 -8.78
C HIS A 42 -21.69 32.49 -9.88
N HIS A 43 -20.66 31.67 -9.72
CA HIS A 43 -19.55 31.50 -10.66
C HIS A 43 -19.30 30.00 -10.95
N PRO A 44 -19.67 29.48 -12.15
CA PRO A 44 -19.66 28.04 -12.42
C PRO A 44 -18.30 27.32 -12.37
N GLN A 45 -17.18 28.03 -12.34
CA GLN A 45 -15.85 27.42 -12.11
C GLN A 45 -15.45 27.39 -10.64
N GLY A 46 -16.20 28.07 -9.77
CA GLY A 46 -15.87 28.25 -8.36
C GLY A 46 -14.56 29.03 -8.14
N MET A 47 -14.06 28.94 -6.90
CA MET A 47 -12.69 29.23 -6.48
C MET A 47 -12.35 28.27 -5.33
N PRO A 48 -11.15 27.65 -5.25
CA PRO A 48 -10.84 26.73 -4.16
C PRO A 48 -10.79 27.44 -2.79
N ALA A 49 -11.32 26.78 -1.76
CA ALA A 49 -11.33 27.32 -0.41
C ALA A 49 -9.91 27.42 0.19
N SER A 50 -9.04 26.49 -0.19
CA SER A 50 -7.60 26.50 0.09
C SER A 50 -6.90 27.77 -0.40
N ASP A 51 -7.23 28.19 -1.62
CA ASP A 51 -6.52 29.25 -2.34
C ASP A 51 -6.91 30.63 -1.79
N LEU A 52 -8.20 30.81 -1.51
CA LEU A 52 -8.75 31.97 -0.79
C LEU A 52 -8.13 32.10 0.61
N TYR A 53 -7.98 30.98 1.32
CA TYR A 53 -7.35 30.96 2.65
C TYR A 53 -5.85 31.29 2.55
N ALA A 54 -5.12 30.66 1.64
CA ALA A 54 -3.70 30.91 1.38
C ALA A 54 -3.43 32.37 0.99
N LEU A 55 -4.24 32.96 0.11
CA LEU A 55 -4.15 34.37 -0.27
C LEU A 55 -4.41 35.31 0.93
N SER A 56 -5.33 34.95 1.83
CA SER A 56 -5.57 35.72 3.06
C SER A 56 -4.37 35.69 4.01
N LEU A 57 -3.66 34.55 4.11
CA LEU A 57 -2.43 34.41 4.88
C LEU A 57 -1.26 35.16 4.24
N ILE A 58 -1.16 35.18 2.91
CA ILE A 58 -0.17 35.97 2.18
C ILE A 58 -0.39 37.47 2.46
N ASP A 59 -1.62 37.99 2.37
CA ASP A 59 -1.95 39.38 2.76
C ASP A 59 -1.52 39.69 4.21
N GLU A 60 -1.74 38.78 5.15
CA GLU A 60 -1.37 38.93 6.56
C GLU A 60 0.15 38.89 6.80
N ALA A 61 0.88 38.05 6.06
CA ALA A 61 2.35 37.99 6.07
C ALA A 61 2.96 39.27 5.45
N LEU A 62 2.49 39.68 4.27
CA LEU A 62 2.91 40.91 3.59
C LEU A 62 2.71 42.14 4.49
N ARG A 63 1.57 42.24 5.18
CA ARG A 63 1.30 43.30 6.18
C ARG A 63 2.27 43.28 7.35
N SER A 64 2.71 42.09 7.77
CA SER A 64 3.70 41.94 8.85
C SER A 64 5.10 42.36 8.41
N LEU A 65 5.45 42.10 7.14
CA LEU A 65 6.67 42.59 6.50
C LEU A 65 6.65 44.12 6.31
N VAL A 66 5.55 44.73 5.85
CA VAL A 66 5.43 46.20 5.73
C VAL A 66 5.63 46.88 7.09
N LYS A 67 4.96 46.42 8.16
CA LYS A 67 5.16 46.96 9.52
C LYS A 67 6.62 46.92 9.99
N ARG A 68 7.42 45.98 9.48
CA ARG A 68 8.82 45.76 9.84
C ARG A 68 9.79 46.61 9.00
N PHE A 69 9.63 46.59 7.67
CA PHE A 69 10.56 47.23 6.72
C PHE A 69 10.16 48.66 6.35
N ALA A 70 8.90 49.03 6.51
CA ALA A 70 8.37 50.38 6.34
C ALA A 70 7.50 50.79 7.55
N PRO A 71 8.08 50.87 8.76
CA PRO A 71 7.35 51.23 9.98
C PRO A 71 6.71 52.63 9.85
N PRO A 72 5.68 52.97 10.65
CA PRO A 72 4.84 54.15 10.41
C PRO A 72 5.56 55.49 10.16
N PRO A 73 6.67 55.86 10.84
CA PRO A 73 7.41 57.09 10.50
C PRO A 73 8.02 57.09 9.09
N VAL A 74 8.44 55.93 8.60
CA VAL A 74 8.98 55.76 7.23
C VAL A 74 7.83 55.81 6.22
N MET A 75 6.72 55.11 6.49
CA MET A 75 5.55 55.14 5.61
C MET A 75 4.90 56.53 5.53
N ASN A 76 4.82 57.27 6.64
CA ASN A 76 4.40 58.68 6.65
C ASN A 76 5.29 59.53 5.72
N THR A 77 6.62 59.36 5.82
CA THR A 77 7.58 60.09 4.98
C THR A 77 7.45 59.71 3.49
N ALA A 78 7.24 58.43 3.19
CA ALA A 78 6.99 57.93 1.83
C ALA A 78 5.75 58.58 1.22
N VAL A 79 4.62 58.56 1.92
CA VAL A 79 3.35 59.11 1.43
C VAL A 79 3.40 60.62 1.26
N ASN A 80 4.12 61.34 2.13
CA ASN A 80 4.34 62.78 1.96
C ASN A 80 5.17 63.08 0.71
N SER A 81 6.33 62.42 0.54
CA SER A 81 7.21 62.61 -0.62
C SER A 81 6.53 62.26 -1.95
N VAL A 82 5.75 61.17 -1.98
CA VAL A 82 4.96 60.79 -3.15
C VAL A 82 3.80 61.76 -3.42
N SER A 83 3.20 62.36 -2.39
CA SER A 83 2.17 63.40 -2.55
C SER A 83 2.74 64.70 -3.14
N GLU A 84 3.98 65.05 -2.82
CA GLU A 84 4.71 66.16 -3.45
C GLU A 84 5.07 65.85 -4.92
N GLN A 85 5.46 64.61 -5.22
CA GLN A 85 5.85 64.19 -6.58
C GLN A 85 4.66 63.98 -7.54
N VAL A 86 3.55 63.42 -7.06
CA VAL A 86 2.38 63.03 -7.88
C VAL A 86 1.24 64.07 -7.82
N GLY A 87 1.32 65.01 -6.88
CA GLY A 87 0.33 66.05 -6.64
C GLY A 87 -0.76 65.60 -5.65
N ALA A 88 -0.98 66.39 -4.60
CA ALA A 88 -1.86 66.04 -3.49
C ALA A 88 -3.31 65.74 -3.94
N ASP A 89 -3.85 66.51 -4.90
CA ASP A 89 -5.20 66.28 -5.44
C ASP A 89 -5.30 64.96 -6.21
N SER A 90 -4.25 64.58 -6.95
CA SER A 90 -4.14 63.30 -7.66
C SER A 90 -4.16 62.12 -6.69
N VAL A 91 -3.50 62.27 -5.53
CA VAL A 91 -3.50 61.27 -4.46
C VAL A 91 -4.86 61.22 -3.76
N ASP A 92 -5.49 62.37 -3.48
CA ASP A 92 -6.81 62.46 -2.85
C ASP A 92 -7.90 61.81 -3.71
N GLN A 93 -7.91 62.06 -5.03
CA GLN A 93 -8.81 61.40 -5.98
C GLN A 93 -8.56 59.88 -6.03
N THR A 94 -7.30 59.45 -5.99
CA THR A 94 -6.94 58.01 -5.96
C THR A 94 -7.42 57.34 -4.67
N GLN A 95 -7.27 58.00 -3.52
CA GLN A 95 -7.77 57.53 -2.22
C GLN A 95 -9.30 57.41 -2.21
N LYS A 96 -10.01 58.40 -2.77
CA LYS A 96 -11.49 58.37 -2.89
C LYS A 96 -11.96 57.24 -3.80
N ARG A 97 -11.30 57.05 -4.95
CA ARG A 97 -11.57 55.92 -5.86
C ARG A 97 -11.35 54.59 -5.15
N PHE A 98 -10.23 54.43 -4.44
CA PHE A 98 -9.93 53.23 -3.66
C PHE A 98 -10.97 52.95 -2.57
N VAL A 99 -11.36 53.94 -1.76
CA VAL A 99 -12.38 53.75 -0.71
C VAL A 99 -13.78 53.48 -1.28
N ALA A 100 -14.10 53.97 -2.48
CA ALA A 100 -15.35 53.64 -3.17
C ALA A 100 -15.37 52.19 -3.72
N GLU A 101 -14.23 51.72 -4.24
CA GLU A 101 -14.11 50.40 -4.89
C GLU A 101 -13.72 49.27 -3.92
N PHE A 102 -13.08 49.56 -2.78
CA PHE A 102 -12.67 48.59 -1.75
C PHE A 102 -13.12 49.01 -0.32
N PRO A 103 -14.42 49.28 -0.11
CA PRO A 103 -14.90 50.05 1.04
C PRO A 103 -14.68 49.39 2.41
N PRO A 104 -14.48 50.18 3.49
CA PRO A 104 -14.74 49.74 4.86
C PRO A 104 -16.25 49.50 5.06
N GLU A 105 -16.64 48.77 6.11
CA GLU A 105 -18.04 48.39 6.32
C GLU A 105 -18.98 49.62 6.41
N SER A 106 -18.59 50.67 7.14
CA SER A 106 -19.44 51.87 7.28
C SER A 106 -19.67 52.64 5.98
N VAL A 107 -18.76 52.52 4.99
CA VAL A 107 -18.95 53.09 3.65
C VAL A 107 -19.71 52.13 2.74
N TYR A 108 -19.52 50.81 2.91
CA TYR A 108 -20.24 49.79 2.14
C TYR A 108 -21.74 49.81 2.44
N HIS A 109 -22.13 49.88 3.71
CA HIS A 109 -23.54 49.97 4.17
C HIS A 109 -24.14 51.38 4.03
N GLY A 110 -23.35 52.38 3.62
CA GLY A 110 -23.82 53.76 3.45
C GLY A 110 -24.02 54.56 4.75
N GLU A 111 -23.52 54.06 5.89
CA GLU A 111 -23.51 54.78 7.18
C GLU A 111 -22.62 56.04 7.15
N GLN A 112 -21.65 56.07 6.23
CA GLN A 112 -20.66 57.12 6.11
C GLN A 112 -20.27 57.38 4.63
N ALA A 113 -20.19 58.65 4.23
CA ALA A 113 -19.70 59.02 2.91
C ALA A 113 -18.18 58.82 2.78
N VAL A 114 -17.68 58.64 1.55
CA VAL A 114 -16.25 58.42 1.25
C VAL A 114 -15.38 59.58 1.78
N ASP A 115 -15.77 60.82 1.54
CA ASP A 115 -15.08 62.02 2.06
C ASP A 115 -15.10 62.07 3.59
N ASP A 116 -16.24 61.79 4.23
CA ASP A 116 -16.38 61.74 5.70
C ASP A 116 -15.54 60.63 6.33
N TYR A 117 -15.33 59.51 5.63
CA TYR A 117 -14.45 58.44 6.08
C TYR A 117 -12.99 58.88 6.04
N LEU A 118 -12.53 59.40 4.90
CA LEU A 118 -11.16 59.89 4.75
C LEU A 118 -10.84 61.05 5.70
N ALA A 119 -11.79 61.95 5.95
CA ALA A 119 -11.61 63.12 6.82
C ALA A 119 -11.50 62.78 8.32
N LYS A 120 -12.17 61.73 8.81
CA LYS A 120 -12.13 61.35 10.24
C LYS A 120 -10.88 60.56 10.64
N LEU A 121 -10.12 60.05 9.68
CA LEU A 121 -8.96 59.20 9.96
C LEU A 121 -7.69 60.03 10.25
N THR A 122 -7.29 60.10 11.53
CA THR A 122 -6.14 60.90 12.01
C THR A 122 -4.79 60.61 11.35
N ASN A 123 -4.61 59.41 10.77
CA ASN A 123 -3.47 59.02 9.92
C ASN A 123 -3.94 58.35 8.60
N GLY A 124 -5.16 58.67 8.15
CA GLY A 124 -5.90 57.89 7.15
C GLY A 124 -5.38 57.95 5.74
N LYS A 125 -4.83 59.10 5.32
CA LYS A 125 -4.23 59.24 3.99
C LYS A 125 -3.05 58.29 3.83
N VAL A 126 -2.24 58.11 4.89
CA VAL A 126 -1.14 57.14 4.90
C VAL A 126 -1.67 55.71 4.86
N LYS A 127 -2.62 55.33 5.74
CA LYS A 127 -3.22 53.98 5.72
C LYS A 127 -3.88 53.62 4.39
N SER A 128 -4.57 54.57 3.76
CA SER A 128 -5.25 54.32 2.47
C SER A 128 -4.25 54.11 1.34
N VAL A 129 -3.06 54.72 1.42
CA VAL A 129 -1.96 54.48 0.47
C VAL A 129 -1.21 53.18 0.80
N GLU A 130 -1.07 52.82 2.08
CA GLU A 130 -0.56 51.51 2.49
C GLU A 130 -1.41 50.37 1.91
N GLU A 131 -2.75 50.49 1.92
CA GLU A 131 -3.64 49.50 1.32
C GLU A 131 -3.46 49.33 -0.19
N LEU A 132 -3.12 50.41 -0.92
CA LEU A 132 -2.81 50.34 -2.36
C LEU A 132 -1.57 49.48 -2.65
N ILE A 133 -0.59 49.45 -1.76
CA ILE A 133 0.60 48.58 -1.91
C ILE A 133 0.18 47.12 -1.88
N TYR A 134 -0.71 46.72 -0.96
CA TYR A 134 -1.22 45.34 -0.92
C TYR A 134 -2.09 45.01 -2.14
N VAL A 135 -3.00 45.91 -2.55
CA VAL A 135 -3.83 45.69 -3.75
C VAL A 135 -2.96 45.49 -5.00
N PHE A 136 -1.97 46.36 -5.22
CA PHE A 136 -0.98 46.20 -6.30
C PHE A 136 -0.23 44.87 -6.21
N THR A 137 0.26 44.50 -5.02
CA THR A 137 1.02 43.26 -4.82
C THR A 137 0.21 42.01 -5.16
N HIS A 138 -1.09 41.99 -4.85
CA HIS A 138 -1.97 40.86 -5.21
C HIS A 138 -2.27 40.81 -6.71
N ASN A 139 -2.52 41.96 -7.37
CA ASN A 139 -2.75 42.00 -8.83
C ASN A 139 -1.47 41.70 -9.64
N ALA A 140 -0.28 41.95 -9.06
CA ALA A 140 1.01 41.58 -9.64
C ALA A 140 1.41 40.09 -9.45
N ASN A 141 0.64 39.30 -8.70
CA ASN A 141 0.94 37.91 -8.38
C ASN A 141 0.22 36.94 -9.35
N PRO A 142 0.94 36.19 -10.22
CA PRO A 142 0.28 35.37 -11.26
C PRO A 142 -0.66 34.29 -10.69
N ALA A 143 -0.35 33.73 -9.53
CA ALA A 143 -1.19 32.74 -8.83
C ALA A 143 -2.55 33.29 -8.38
N VAL A 144 -2.75 34.61 -8.37
CA VAL A 144 -4.03 35.26 -8.03
C VAL A 144 -4.97 35.35 -9.24
N SER A 145 -4.50 35.04 -10.46
CA SER A 145 -5.30 35.06 -11.70
C SER A 145 -6.67 34.35 -11.60
N PRO A 146 -6.83 33.16 -10.98
CA PRO A 146 -8.15 32.52 -10.80
C PRO A 146 -9.11 33.27 -9.88
N MET A 147 -8.60 34.17 -9.04
CA MET A 147 -9.33 34.95 -8.02
C MET A 147 -9.37 36.45 -8.35
N LEU A 148 -8.88 36.87 -9.52
CA LEU A 148 -8.58 38.27 -9.85
C LEU A 148 -9.79 39.20 -9.65
N GLU A 149 -10.99 38.78 -10.05
CA GLU A 149 -12.23 39.57 -9.88
C GLU A 149 -12.58 39.93 -8.41
N LEU A 150 -12.02 39.22 -7.42
CA LEU A 150 -12.16 39.60 -6.01
C LEU A 150 -11.27 40.79 -5.64
N VAL A 151 -10.11 40.95 -6.28
CA VAL A 151 -9.05 41.92 -5.92
C VAL A 151 -8.73 42.96 -6.99
N ASP A 152 -9.40 42.89 -8.15
CA ASP A 152 -9.14 43.63 -9.38
C ASP A 152 -8.91 45.13 -9.17
N ASP A 153 -7.72 45.62 -9.57
CA ASP A 153 -7.33 47.02 -9.47
C ASP A 153 -7.58 47.85 -10.75
N ALA A 154 -8.10 47.24 -11.82
CA ALA A 154 -8.52 47.95 -13.03
C ALA A 154 -9.49 49.13 -12.78
N PRO A 155 -10.41 49.10 -11.78
CA PRO A 155 -11.23 50.27 -11.42
C PRO A 155 -10.44 51.50 -10.95
N LEU A 156 -9.16 51.36 -10.58
CA LEU A 156 -8.26 52.42 -10.11
C LEU A 156 -7.41 53.04 -11.24
N GLU A 157 -7.26 52.36 -12.37
CA GLU A 157 -6.49 52.81 -13.54
C GLU A 157 -6.80 54.23 -14.05
N PRO A 158 -8.04 54.76 -13.96
CA PRO A 158 -8.33 56.13 -14.38
C PRO A 158 -7.74 57.23 -13.47
N THR A 159 -7.11 56.89 -12.34
CA THR A 159 -6.50 57.85 -11.41
C THR A 159 -4.96 57.76 -11.44
N ALA A 160 -4.28 58.53 -10.58
CA ALA A 160 -2.82 58.48 -10.46
C ALA A 160 -2.27 57.21 -9.76
N TYR A 161 -3.07 56.14 -9.63
CA TYR A 161 -2.71 54.89 -8.95
C TYR A 161 -1.33 54.32 -9.36
N LYS A 162 -1.11 54.07 -10.65
CA LYS A 162 0.18 53.56 -11.15
C LYS A 162 1.36 54.53 -10.94
N ASN A 163 1.12 55.83 -11.04
CA ASN A 163 2.15 56.85 -10.79
C ASN A 163 2.55 56.88 -9.31
N LEU A 164 1.56 56.76 -8.42
CA LEU A 164 1.73 56.66 -6.97
C LEU A 164 2.51 55.39 -6.58
N ILE A 165 2.17 54.23 -7.15
CA ILE A 165 2.91 52.98 -6.91
C ILE A 165 4.36 53.08 -7.40
N ALA A 166 4.58 53.58 -8.63
CA ALA A 166 5.93 53.73 -9.19
C ALA A 166 6.80 54.72 -8.38
N ALA A 167 6.19 55.77 -7.82
CA ALA A 167 6.86 56.71 -6.94
C ALA A 167 7.20 56.08 -5.57
N LEU A 168 6.30 55.27 -4.99
CA LEU A 168 6.57 54.52 -3.76
C LEU A 168 7.70 53.50 -3.96
N ASP A 169 7.71 52.72 -5.05
CA ASP A 169 8.80 51.77 -5.36
C ASP A 169 10.12 52.52 -5.51
N SER A 170 10.14 53.62 -6.26
CA SER A 170 11.32 54.50 -6.39
C SER A 170 11.83 55.02 -5.04
N PHE A 171 10.93 55.42 -4.14
CA PHE A 171 11.26 55.91 -2.79
C PHE A 171 11.86 54.79 -1.92
N PHE A 172 11.24 53.61 -1.88
CA PHE A 172 11.74 52.48 -1.08
C PHE A 172 13.04 51.88 -1.67
N ALA A 173 13.19 51.87 -2.99
CA ALA A 173 14.44 51.50 -3.67
C ALA A 173 15.57 52.52 -3.47
N GLN A 174 15.26 53.77 -3.10
CA GLN A 174 16.26 54.75 -2.69
C GLN A 174 16.62 54.58 -1.21
N ILE A 175 15.63 54.40 -0.32
CA ILE A 175 15.86 54.09 1.10
C ILE A 175 16.73 52.83 1.27
N ALA A 176 16.50 51.77 0.50
CA ALA A 176 17.31 50.54 0.57
C ALA A 176 18.80 50.77 0.23
N LYS A 177 19.11 51.74 -0.64
CA LYS A 177 20.50 52.13 -0.99
C LYS A 177 21.12 53.00 0.09
N ASP A 178 20.36 53.96 0.61
CA ASP A 178 20.85 54.98 1.54
C ASP A 178 20.92 54.48 2.99
N ASN A 179 20.12 53.47 3.35
CA ASN A 179 20.03 52.91 4.71
C ASN A 179 20.00 51.38 4.74
N ALA A 180 21.17 50.76 4.51
CA ALA A 180 21.41 49.35 4.83
C ALA A 180 21.22 48.99 6.35
N ALA A 181 20.94 49.98 7.19
CA ALA A 181 20.63 49.82 8.61
C ALA A 181 19.16 49.42 8.92
N ILE A 182 18.28 49.31 7.92
CA ILE A 182 16.89 48.81 8.12
C ILE A 182 16.88 47.28 8.27
N GLN A 183 17.42 46.84 9.41
CA GLN A 183 17.13 45.58 10.11
C GLN A 183 17.11 44.28 9.28
N GLY A 184 18.01 44.14 8.30
CA GLY A 184 18.51 42.84 7.85
C GLY A 184 18.28 42.42 6.40
N SER A 185 17.81 43.30 5.51
CA SER A 185 17.86 43.05 4.07
C SER A 185 18.47 44.22 3.29
N THR A 186 19.03 43.92 2.12
CA THR A 186 19.46 44.89 1.09
C THR A 186 18.39 45.09 0.00
N GLU A 187 17.27 44.37 0.10
CA GLU A 187 16.14 44.39 -0.83
C GLU A 187 15.22 45.59 -0.54
N SER A 188 14.61 46.17 -1.58
CA SER A 188 13.55 47.18 -1.45
C SER A 188 12.27 46.58 -0.85
N LEU A 189 11.38 47.42 -0.33
CA LEU A 189 10.06 46.96 0.14
C LEU A 189 9.30 46.20 -0.96
N PHE A 190 9.30 46.71 -2.20
CA PHE A 190 8.59 46.06 -3.31
C PHE A 190 9.30 44.80 -3.82
N GLU A 191 10.62 44.67 -3.65
CA GLU A 191 11.35 43.43 -3.89
C GLU A 191 10.97 42.37 -2.83
N ILE A 192 10.96 42.75 -1.55
CA ILE A 192 10.51 41.90 -0.43
C ILE A 192 9.07 41.41 -0.65
N LEU A 193 8.15 42.30 -1.00
CA LEU A 193 6.73 41.94 -1.16
C LEU A 193 6.45 41.09 -2.41
N ARG A 194 7.23 41.23 -3.49
CA ARG A 194 7.09 40.42 -4.72
C ARG A 194 7.85 39.10 -4.69
N ALA A 195 8.90 38.98 -3.88
CA ALA A 195 9.78 37.81 -3.88
C ALA A 195 9.08 36.42 -3.82
N PRO A 196 7.96 36.21 -3.08
CA PRO A 196 7.24 34.93 -3.12
C PRO A 196 6.66 34.63 -4.51
N ALA A 197 5.99 35.61 -5.12
CA ALA A 197 5.39 35.47 -6.45
C ALA A 197 6.43 35.41 -7.57
N GLU A 198 7.60 36.04 -7.39
CA GLU A 198 8.72 35.92 -8.34
C GLU A 198 9.45 34.57 -8.23
N ALA A 199 9.48 33.95 -7.03
CA ALA A 199 10.04 32.62 -6.82
C ALA A 199 9.08 31.49 -7.26
N PHE A 200 7.78 31.64 -6.97
CA PHE A 200 6.74 30.64 -7.22
C PHE A 200 5.50 31.28 -7.87
N PRO A 201 5.59 31.70 -9.15
CA PRO A 201 4.54 32.47 -9.82
C PRO A 201 3.21 31.72 -9.92
N ASP A 202 3.23 30.40 -10.12
CA ASP A 202 2.05 29.58 -10.39
C ASP A 202 1.64 28.69 -9.18
N SER A 203 2.12 28.96 -7.97
CA SER A 203 1.86 28.10 -6.80
C SER A 203 1.77 28.86 -5.48
N LEU A 204 0.56 28.94 -4.91
CA LEU A 204 0.33 29.48 -3.56
C LEU A 204 1.00 28.62 -2.48
N GLU A 205 1.13 27.31 -2.66
CA GLU A 205 1.86 26.45 -1.71
C GLU A 205 3.35 26.83 -1.68
N GLY A 206 3.97 26.99 -2.84
CA GLY A 206 5.36 27.46 -2.95
C GLY A 206 5.57 28.85 -2.37
N GLN A 207 4.59 29.77 -2.53
CA GLN A 207 4.63 31.09 -1.92
C GLN A 207 4.57 31.03 -0.38
N LEU A 208 3.69 30.21 0.20
CA LEU A 208 3.64 30.00 1.65
C LEU A 208 4.92 29.33 2.19
N GLN A 209 5.47 28.34 1.49
CA GLN A 209 6.74 27.71 1.84
C GLN A 209 7.91 28.71 1.80
N PHE A 210 7.98 29.54 0.76
CA PHE A 210 9.00 30.60 0.65
C PHE A 210 8.90 31.63 1.80
N ILE A 211 7.67 32.01 2.19
CA ILE A 211 7.44 32.91 3.33
C ILE A 211 7.91 32.26 4.64
N LEU A 212 7.63 30.97 4.84
CA LEU A 212 8.09 30.20 6.01
C LEU A 212 9.62 30.09 6.05
N GLU A 213 10.27 29.72 4.94
CA GLU A 213 11.73 29.57 4.85
C GLU A 213 12.48 30.90 5.01
N LYS A 214 12.03 31.97 4.34
CA LYS A 214 12.74 33.26 4.31
C LYS A 214 12.43 34.14 5.53
N TRP A 215 11.22 34.05 6.10
CA TRP A 215 10.75 34.99 7.14
C TRP A 215 10.00 34.36 8.32
N GLY A 216 9.85 33.04 8.43
CA GLY A 216 9.11 32.40 9.54
C GLY A 216 9.56 32.85 10.93
N SER A 217 10.86 33.05 11.13
CA SER A 217 11.46 33.58 12.37
C SER A 217 11.11 35.04 12.71
N LEU A 218 10.51 35.79 11.77
CA LEU A 218 10.03 37.16 11.95
C LEU A 218 8.52 37.24 12.19
N LEU A 219 7.80 36.14 11.97
CA LEU A 219 6.33 36.11 11.87
C LEU A 219 5.62 35.59 13.14
N GLY A 220 6.36 34.94 14.05
CA GLY A 220 5.83 34.45 15.32
C GLY A 220 5.18 33.06 15.21
N GLU A 221 5.33 32.26 16.28
CA GLU A 221 5.03 30.82 16.26
C GLU A 221 3.56 30.49 15.93
N GLU A 222 2.60 31.25 16.47
CA GLU A 222 1.17 31.10 16.19
C GLU A 222 0.83 31.31 14.70
N PHE A 223 1.40 32.35 14.09
CA PHE A 223 1.13 32.64 12.68
C PHE A 223 1.93 31.70 11.74
N VAL A 224 3.13 31.26 12.14
CA VAL A 224 3.84 30.16 11.48
C VAL A 224 3.01 28.87 11.49
N ALA A 225 2.37 28.52 12.61
CA ALA A 225 1.46 27.37 12.66
C ALA A 225 0.23 27.54 11.76
N ARG A 226 -0.32 28.75 11.63
CA ARG A 226 -1.40 29.05 10.66
C ARG A 226 -0.95 28.96 9.20
N LEU A 227 0.27 29.42 8.88
CA LEU A 227 0.89 29.29 7.55
C LEU A 227 1.11 27.82 7.18
N LEU A 228 1.64 27.02 8.10
CA LEU A 228 1.82 25.57 7.94
C LEU A 228 0.47 24.84 7.71
N ARG A 229 -0.56 25.15 8.51
CA ARG A 229 -1.93 24.63 8.26
C ARG A 229 -2.51 25.11 6.92
N GLY A 230 -2.14 26.29 6.43
CA GLY A 230 -2.51 26.76 5.09
C GLY A 230 -1.91 25.92 3.96
N VAL A 231 -0.65 25.50 4.11
CA VAL A 231 0.02 24.53 3.22
C VAL A 231 -0.69 23.17 3.27
N ASP A 232 -1.06 22.69 4.45
CA ASP A 232 -1.81 21.42 4.58
C ASP A 232 -3.17 21.46 3.85
N PHE A 233 -3.90 22.58 3.93
CA PHE A 233 -5.22 22.72 3.30
C PHE A 233 -5.13 22.72 1.76
N LEU A 234 -4.10 23.36 1.17
CA LEU A 234 -3.81 23.28 -0.27
C LEU A 234 -3.56 21.83 -0.73
N ARG A 235 -2.86 21.03 0.09
CA ARG A 235 -2.64 19.59 -0.18
C ARG A 235 -3.92 18.77 -0.06
N GLU A 236 -4.74 19.01 0.96
CA GLU A 236 -6.04 18.34 1.12
C GLU A 236 -6.97 18.57 -0.07
N GLU A 237 -7.10 19.83 -0.52
CA GLU A 237 -7.96 20.20 -1.64
C GLU A 237 -7.45 19.59 -2.96
N THR A 238 -6.12 19.58 -3.15
CA THR A 238 -5.47 18.91 -4.29
C THR A 238 -5.74 17.40 -4.29
N LEU A 239 -5.59 16.72 -3.15
CA LEU A 239 -5.85 15.29 -3.00
C LEU A 239 -7.34 14.97 -3.22
N ARG A 240 -8.25 15.76 -2.64
CA ARG A 240 -9.71 15.63 -2.79
C ARG A 240 -10.12 15.59 -4.26
N HIS A 241 -9.59 16.49 -5.08
CA HIS A 241 -9.85 16.52 -6.53
C HIS A 241 -9.22 15.34 -7.29
N GLN A 242 -8.01 14.91 -6.93
CA GLN A 242 -7.36 13.74 -7.55
C GLN A 242 -8.09 12.42 -7.24
N LEU A 243 -8.60 12.27 -6.02
CA LEU A 243 -9.38 11.09 -5.60
C LEU A 243 -10.69 10.98 -6.38
N ALA A 244 -11.41 12.09 -6.59
CA ALA A 244 -12.65 12.12 -7.38
C ALA A 244 -12.44 11.57 -8.81
N HIS A 245 -11.43 12.08 -9.53
CA HIS A 245 -11.19 11.68 -10.91
C HIS A 245 -10.59 10.27 -11.08
N GLY A 246 -10.12 9.64 -9.99
CA GLY A 246 -9.53 8.30 -10.02
C GLY A 246 -8.12 8.23 -10.64
N ASP A 247 -7.52 9.39 -10.94
CA ASP A 247 -6.15 9.52 -11.46
C ASP A 247 -5.07 9.40 -10.37
N PHE A 248 -5.47 9.28 -9.10
CA PHE A 248 -4.54 9.24 -7.98
C PHE A 248 -3.64 8.00 -8.01
N LYS A 249 -2.32 8.25 -8.06
CA LYS A 249 -1.29 7.28 -7.68
C LYS A 249 -0.62 7.80 -6.42
N ALA A 250 -0.80 7.09 -5.31
CA ALA A 250 -0.18 7.46 -4.05
C ALA A 250 1.36 7.34 -4.15
N ASP A 251 2.05 8.48 -4.20
CA ASP A 251 3.44 8.56 -3.81
C ASP A 251 3.46 8.61 -2.27
N ILE A 252 3.41 7.44 -1.65
CA ILE A 252 3.29 7.30 -0.19
C ILE A 252 4.62 7.74 0.43
N PRO A 253 4.68 8.84 1.21
CA PRO A 253 5.90 9.24 1.89
C PRO A 253 6.22 8.18 2.95
N VAL A 254 7.17 7.30 2.65
CA VAL A 254 7.62 6.22 3.54
C VAL A 254 8.22 6.85 4.80
N ALA A 255 7.41 6.90 5.86
CA ALA A 255 7.80 7.54 7.11
C ALA A 255 8.95 6.75 7.73
N THR A 256 10.15 7.33 7.81
CA THR A 256 11.32 6.67 8.41
C THR A 256 11.16 6.51 9.92
N TYR A 257 11.37 5.30 10.44
CA TYR A 257 11.44 5.00 11.90
C TYR A 257 12.89 4.93 12.40
N SER A 258 13.85 5.01 11.49
CA SER A 258 15.30 5.03 11.74
C SER A 258 15.77 6.36 12.38
N GLY A 259 15.52 6.50 13.69
CA GLY A 259 16.01 7.61 14.53
C GLY A 259 14.99 8.73 14.74
N GLY A 260 15.12 9.41 15.89
CA GLY A 260 14.11 10.34 16.42
C GLY A 260 13.27 9.69 17.51
N ASP A 261 12.08 10.23 17.77
CA ASP A 261 11.24 9.94 18.95
C ASP A 261 10.54 8.57 18.92
N TYR A 262 10.69 7.81 17.83
CA TYR A 262 10.21 6.43 17.67
C TYR A 262 11.39 5.46 17.48
N ALA A 263 12.32 5.44 18.44
CA ALA A 263 13.52 4.60 18.34
C ALA A 263 13.20 3.09 18.26
N GLU A 264 13.77 2.41 17.27
CA GLU A 264 13.63 0.96 17.09
C GLU A 264 14.51 0.16 18.08
N TYR A 265 13.89 -0.40 19.11
CA TYR A 265 14.55 -1.27 20.09
C TYR A 265 14.09 -2.73 19.96
N GLU A 266 14.84 -3.63 20.58
CA GLU A 266 14.62 -5.08 20.51
C GLU A 266 13.75 -5.58 21.67
N ARG A 267 12.53 -6.01 21.34
CA ARG A 267 11.50 -6.53 22.25
C ARG A 267 10.57 -7.52 21.54
N TYR A 268 11.18 -8.50 20.87
CA TYR A 268 10.49 -9.64 20.26
C TYR A 268 9.57 -10.36 21.25
N SER A 269 8.45 -10.90 20.77
CA SER A 269 7.67 -11.89 21.52
C SER A 269 8.28 -13.29 21.39
N PRO A 270 8.25 -14.11 22.45
CA PRO A 270 8.77 -15.47 22.41
C PRO A 270 7.82 -16.38 21.62
N ASP A 271 8.33 -17.00 20.56
CA ASP A 271 7.59 -18.00 19.80
C ASP A 271 7.36 -19.28 20.63
N LYS A 272 6.20 -19.92 20.47
CA LYS A 272 5.97 -21.29 20.92
C LYS A 272 6.50 -22.28 19.89
N ASP A 273 6.83 -23.49 20.33
CA ASP A 273 7.32 -24.62 19.51
C ASP A 273 6.63 -24.82 18.15
N TRP A 274 5.33 -24.57 18.06
CA TRP A 274 4.55 -24.74 16.83
C TRP A 274 4.58 -23.52 15.89
N MET A 275 4.90 -22.33 16.40
CA MET A 275 4.80 -21.06 15.65
C MET A 275 5.81 -20.95 14.49
N PRO A 276 7.09 -21.37 14.60
CA PRO A 276 8.01 -21.47 13.46
C PRO A 276 7.61 -22.54 12.44
N ARG A 277 6.81 -23.53 12.89
CA ARG A 277 6.35 -24.70 12.11
C ARG A 277 4.94 -24.53 11.53
N LEU A 278 4.35 -23.33 11.62
CA LEU A 278 3.06 -23.04 11.02
C LEU A 278 3.19 -22.92 9.49
N ILE A 279 2.35 -23.67 8.77
CA ILE A 279 2.14 -23.55 7.32
C ILE A 279 0.66 -23.22 7.13
N LEU A 280 0.37 -22.05 6.56
CA LEU A 280 -0.97 -21.50 6.48
C LEU A 280 -1.54 -21.63 5.06
N ILE A 281 -2.77 -22.12 4.94
CA ILE A 281 -3.55 -21.98 3.70
C ILE A 281 -4.73 -21.03 3.90
N ALA A 282 -4.87 -20.06 3.01
CA ALA A 282 -6.00 -19.15 2.96
C ALA A 282 -7.15 -19.77 2.14
N LYS A 283 -8.38 -19.68 2.63
CA LYS A 283 -9.60 -20.02 1.89
C LYS A 283 -10.65 -18.92 2.08
N ASN A 284 -11.21 -18.39 0.99
CA ASN A 284 -12.42 -17.57 1.07
C ASN A 284 -13.58 -18.49 1.44
N SER A 285 -14.19 -18.27 2.61
CA SER A 285 -15.11 -19.22 3.24
C SER A 285 -16.29 -19.59 2.34
N TYR A 286 -17.02 -18.59 1.82
CA TYR A 286 -18.21 -18.83 0.99
C TYR A 286 -17.85 -19.47 -0.36
N VAL A 287 -16.78 -18.99 -1.01
CA VAL A 287 -16.28 -19.55 -2.28
C VAL A 287 -15.85 -21.01 -2.10
N TRP A 288 -15.16 -21.34 -1.01
CA TRP A 288 -14.71 -22.71 -0.73
C TRP A 288 -15.87 -23.65 -0.41
N LEU A 289 -16.88 -23.22 0.36
CA LEU A 289 -18.07 -24.03 0.66
C LEU A 289 -18.89 -24.36 -0.62
N GLU A 290 -18.99 -23.42 -1.55
CA GLU A 290 -19.58 -23.63 -2.89
C GLU A 290 -18.71 -24.57 -3.77
N GLN A 291 -17.39 -24.39 -3.78
CA GLN A 291 -16.47 -25.32 -4.48
C GLN A 291 -16.54 -26.75 -3.91
N LEU A 292 -16.59 -26.89 -2.59
CA LEU A 292 -16.80 -28.17 -1.91
C LEU A 292 -18.17 -28.77 -2.27
N SER A 293 -19.22 -27.94 -2.37
CA SER A 293 -20.55 -28.41 -2.77
C SER A 293 -20.53 -29.04 -4.17
N ARG A 294 -19.80 -28.43 -5.11
CA ARG A 294 -19.57 -29.00 -6.45
C ARG A 294 -18.71 -30.27 -6.39
N LYS A 295 -17.58 -30.26 -5.66
CA LYS A 295 -16.64 -31.38 -5.52
C LYS A 295 -17.27 -32.64 -4.92
N TYR A 296 -18.12 -32.49 -3.90
CA TYR A 296 -18.73 -33.60 -3.15
C TYR A 296 -20.18 -33.92 -3.57
N GLY A 297 -20.73 -33.21 -4.57
CA GLY A 297 -22.07 -33.48 -5.11
C GLY A 297 -23.23 -33.30 -4.13
N ARG A 298 -23.01 -32.57 -3.03
CA ARG A 298 -23.99 -32.31 -1.95
C ARG A 298 -23.92 -30.84 -1.54
N TRP A 299 -25.02 -30.25 -1.10
CA TRP A 299 -25.00 -28.87 -0.62
C TRP A 299 -24.26 -28.76 0.72
N ILE A 300 -23.25 -27.89 0.78
CA ILE A 300 -22.40 -27.61 1.95
C ILE A 300 -22.50 -26.10 2.18
N LYS A 301 -23.26 -25.69 3.20
CA LYS A 301 -23.58 -24.29 3.49
C LYS A 301 -22.78 -23.73 4.68
N THR A 302 -22.52 -24.56 5.68
CA THR A 302 -22.02 -24.14 6.99
C THR A 302 -20.70 -24.81 7.36
N LEU A 303 -19.96 -24.25 8.32
CA LEU A 303 -18.61 -24.68 8.68
C LEU A 303 -18.56 -26.14 9.20
N ASP A 304 -19.60 -26.59 9.90
CA ASP A 304 -19.77 -27.98 10.34
C ASP A 304 -19.94 -28.98 9.19
N GLN A 305 -20.36 -28.53 8.00
CA GLN A 305 -20.63 -29.37 6.84
C GLN A 305 -19.41 -29.60 5.94
N ILE A 306 -18.28 -28.93 6.21
CA ILE A 306 -16.99 -29.18 5.56
C ILE A 306 -16.61 -30.65 5.78
N PRO A 307 -16.38 -31.45 4.71
CA PRO A 307 -16.15 -32.89 4.84
C PRO A 307 -14.85 -33.20 5.58
N ASP A 308 -14.84 -34.32 6.32
CA ASP A 308 -13.65 -34.78 7.04
C ASP A 308 -12.50 -35.11 6.07
N GLU A 309 -12.83 -35.63 4.89
CA GLU A 309 -11.90 -35.97 3.82
C GLU A 309 -11.15 -34.75 3.25
N GLU A 310 -11.72 -33.54 3.34
CA GLU A 310 -11.04 -32.30 2.97
C GLU A 310 -10.05 -31.86 4.06
N LEU A 311 -10.38 -32.08 5.34
CA LEU A 311 -9.48 -31.81 6.45
C LEU A 311 -8.32 -32.82 6.50
N ASP A 312 -8.60 -34.09 6.17
CA ASP A 312 -7.58 -35.12 5.96
C ASP A 312 -6.65 -34.75 4.80
N LEU A 313 -7.21 -34.31 3.66
CA LEU A 313 -6.42 -33.82 2.52
C LEU A 313 -5.53 -32.62 2.88
N LEU A 314 -5.98 -31.70 3.73
CA LEU A 314 -5.14 -30.58 4.21
C LEU A 314 -3.98 -31.08 5.09
N ARG A 315 -4.23 -32.01 6.01
CA ARG A 315 -3.18 -32.66 6.82
C ARG A 315 -2.16 -33.38 5.94
N ASP A 316 -2.64 -34.19 4.99
CA ASP A 316 -1.78 -35.06 4.18
C ASP A 316 -0.93 -34.26 3.18
N ARG A 317 -1.38 -33.06 2.78
CA ARG A 317 -0.59 -32.05 2.06
C ARG A 317 0.37 -31.25 2.96
N GLY A 318 0.35 -31.45 4.28
CA GLY A 318 1.26 -30.82 5.25
C GLY A 318 0.81 -29.46 5.80
N PHE A 319 -0.44 -29.05 5.61
CA PHE A 319 -0.94 -27.78 6.16
C PHE A 319 -1.23 -27.90 7.66
N THR A 320 -0.72 -26.95 8.46
CA THR A 320 -0.89 -26.91 9.92
C THR A 320 -1.72 -25.71 10.40
N GLY A 321 -2.10 -24.82 9.49
CA GLY A 321 -3.03 -23.71 9.71
C GLY A 321 -4.01 -23.51 8.55
N LEU A 322 -5.26 -23.21 8.87
CA LEU A 322 -6.33 -22.89 7.93
C LEU A 322 -6.90 -21.50 8.24
N TRP A 323 -6.63 -20.52 7.39
CA TRP A 323 -7.20 -19.18 7.46
C TRP A 323 -8.50 -19.12 6.66
N LEU A 324 -9.60 -18.84 7.37
CA LEU A 324 -10.93 -18.68 6.81
C LEU A 324 -11.25 -17.20 6.70
N ILE A 325 -11.32 -16.69 5.48
CA ILE A 325 -11.55 -15.27 5.22
C ILE A 325 -13.04 -14.95 5.35
N GLY A 326 -13.33 -13.87 6.08
CA GLY A 326 -14.67 -13.29 6.17
C GLY A 326 -15.72 -14.17 6.85
N LEU A 327 -15.35 -14.76 8.00
CA LEU A 327 -16.19 -15.54 8.92
C LEU A 327 -17.26 -14.72 9.65
N TRP A 328 -17.01 -13.43 9.86
CA TRP A 328 -17.79 -12.56 10.73
C TRP A 328 -19.11 -12.09 10.09
N GLU A 329 -20.11 -11.77 10.92
CA GLU A 329 -21.38 -11.17 10.48
C GLU A 329 -21.13 -9.77 9.86
N ARG A 330 -21.63 -9.55 8.65
CA ARG A 330 -21.22 -8.43 7.78
C ARG A 330 -22.28 -7.33 7.66
N SER A 331 -21.83 -6.12 7.33
CA SER A 331 -22.66 -4.94 7.07
C SER A 331 -23.69 -5.17 5.95
N ARG A 332 -24.97 -4.96 6.23
CA ARG A 332 -26.03 -5.04 5.20
C ARG A 332 -26.00 -3.80 4.31
N ALA A 333 -25.62 -2.65 4.87
CA ALA A 333 -25.33 -1.44 4.13
C ALA A 333 -24.24 -1.67 3.07
N SER A 334 -23.12 -2.33 3.40
CA SER A 334 -22.07 -2.72 2.44
C SER A 334 -22.63 -3.53 1.26
N GLN A 335 -23.51 -4.50 1.53
CA GLN A 335 -24.16 -5.26 0.46
C GLN A 335 -25.05 -4.37 -0.43
N ARG A 336 -25.93 -3.56 0.17
CA ARG A 336 -26.81 -2.62 -0.56
C ARG A 336 -26.02 -1.67 -1.45
N ILE A 337 -24.90 -1.14 -0.93
CA ILE A 337 -23.97 -0.28 -1.65
C ILE A 337 -23.42 -0.99 -2.89
N LYS A 338 -22.86 -2.19 -2.75
CA LYS A 338 -22.26 -2.95 -3.87
C LYS A 338 -23.30 -3.34 -4.93
N GLN A 339 -24.51 -3.73 -4.51
CA GLN A 339 -25.63 -4.05 -5.41
C GLN A 339 -26.12 -2.81 -6.18
N ARG A 340 -26.20 -1.64 -5.54
CA ARG A 340 -26.51 -0.35 -6.19
C ARG A 340 -25.46 0.07 -7.21
N MET A 341 -24.19 -0.28 -6.98
CA MET A 341 -23.08 -0.05 -7.93
C MET A 341 -23.02 -1.08 -9.08
N GLY A 342 -23.93 -2.06 -9.11
CA GLY A 342 -24.19 -2.91 -10.28
C GLY A 342 -23.86 -4.41 -10.11
N ASP A 343 -23.18 -4.83 -9.04
CA ASP A 343 -22.94 -6.26 -8.79
C ASP A 343 -24.06 -6.83 -7.92
N GLN A 344 -25.15 -7.27 -8.55
CA GLN A 344 -26.33 -7.82 -7.85
C GLN A 344 -26.03 -9.11 -7.08
N ASP A 345 -25.00 -9.85 -7.49
CA ASP A 345 -24.55 -11.11 -6.86
C ASP A 345 -23.58 -10.89 -5.68
N ALA A 346 -23.16 -9.64 -5.42
CA ALA A 346 -22.22 -9.32 -4.35
C ALA A 346 -22.81 -9.56 -2.95
N VAL A 347 -21.97 -10.04 -2.03
CA VAL A 347 -22.18 -9.87 -0.59
C VAL A 347 -21.42 -8.65 -0.07
N ALA A 348 -21.76 -8.25 1.16
CA ALA A 348 -21.00 -7.30 1.94
C ALA A 348 -19.50 -7.61 1.95
N SER A 349 -18.66 -6.57 2.03
CA SER A 349 -17.22 -6.72 2.18
C SER A 349 -16.88 -7.56 3.40
N ALA A 350 -15.95 -8.52 3.28
CA ALA A 350 -15.46 -9.34 4.39
C ALA A 350 -14.86 -8.53 5.55
N TYR A 351 -14.50 -7.26 5.32
CA TYR A 351 -13.95 -6.35 6.32
C TYR A 351 -14.92 -5.23 6.74
N SER A 352 -16.11 -5.11 6.10
CA SER A 352 -17.18 -4.22 6.59
C SER A 352 -18.06 -5.02 7.57
N LEU A 353 -17.66 -5.01 8.83
CA LEU A 353 -18.21 -5.90 9.86
C LEU A 353 -19.41 -5.28 10.59
N TYR A 354 -20.48 -6.04 10.77
CA TYR A 354 -21.60 -5.64 11.64
C TYR A 354 -21.26 -5.89 13.11
N SER A 355 -20.60 -7.01 13.39
CA SER A 355 -20.12 -7.42 14.71
C SER A 355 -18.99 -8.47 14.56
N TYR A 356 -18.37 -8.86 15.68
CA TYR A 356 -17.39 -9.96 15.74
C TYR A 356 -18.02 -11.32 16.10
N ASP A 357 -19.32 -11.48 15.83
CA ASP A 357 -19.99 -12.78 15.85
C ASP A 357 -19.73 -13.55 14.55
N ILE A 358 -19.67 -14.88 14.63
CA ILE A 358 -19.59 -15.73 13.43
C ILE A 358 -20.92 -15.68 12.68
N ALA A 359 -20.88 -15.48 11.36
CA ALA A 359 -22.07 -15.29 10.55
C ALA A 359 -23.06 -16.47 10.68
N GLU A 360 -24.33 -16.16 10.92
CA GLU A 360 -25.37 -17.17 11.15
C GLU A 360 -25.62 -18.04 9.91
N ASP A 361 -25.42 -17.50 8.71
CA ASP A 361 -25.58 -18.29 7.48
C ASP A 361 -24.40 -19.25 7.20
N LEU A 362 -23.27 -19.09 7.91
CA LEU A 362 -22.15 -20.05 8.02
C LEU A 362 -22.31 -21.04 9.18
N GLY A 363 -23.39 -20.94 9.97
CA GLY A 363 -23.68 -21.83 11.10
C GLY A 363 -23.29 -21.28 12.48
N GLY A 364 -22.88 -20.01 12.55
CA GLY A 364 -22.58 -19.32 13.80
C GLY A 364 -21.49 -19.98 14.65
N TRP A 365 -21.47 -19.64 15.94
CA TRP A 365 -20.50 -20.16 16.91
C TRP A 365 -20.50 -21.69 17.04
N GLY A 366 -21.65 -22.34 16.87
CA GLY A 366 -21.76 -23.81 16.90
C GLY A 366 -21.11 -24.49 15.68
N GLY A 367 -21.29 -23.91 14.49
CA GLY A 367 -20.63 -24.38 13.26
C GLY A 367 -19.12 -24.22 13.33
N LEU A 368 -18.63 -23.10 13.88
CA LEU A 368 -17.20 -22.89 14.12
C LEU A 368 -16.62 -23.94 15.06
N GLU A 369 -17.23 -24.19 16.22
CA GLU A 369 -16.66 -25.09 17.24
C GLU A 369 -16.57 -26.54 16.73
N ASN A 370 -17.57 -26.98 15.96
CA ASN A 370 -17.53 -28.28 15.29
C ASN A 370 -16.31 -28.40 14.36
N LEU A 371 -16.11 -27.41 13.47
CA LEU A 371 -14.97 -27.39 12.56
C LEU A 371 -13.65 -27.31 13.33
N ARG A 372 -13.57 -26.46 14.35
CA ARG A 372 -12.37 -26.23 15.17
C ARG A 372 -11.92 -27.53 15.85
N SER A 373 -12.84 -28.30 16.42
CA SER A 373 -12.54 -29.59 17.03
C SER A 373 -12.02 -30.62 16.01
N ARG A 374 -12.68 -30.73 14.84
CA ARG A 374 -12.29 -31.69 13.78
C ARG A 374 -10.98 -31.33 13.06
N ALA A 375 -10.67 -30.04 12.97
CA ALA A 375 -9.38 -29.54 12.47
C ALA A 375 -8.25 -29.76 13.48
N TRP A 376 -8.48 -29.46 14.77
CA TRP A 376 -7.50 -29.64 15.84
C TRP A 376 -7.07 -31.10 16.01
N GLN A 377 -8.01 -32.06 15.89
CA GLN A 377 -7.71 -33.50 15.87
C GLN A 377 -6.75 -33.93 14.75
N ARG A 378 -6.61 -33.11 13.71
CA ARG A 378 -5.70 -33.31 12.57
C ARG A 378 -4.45 -32.42 12.62
N GLY A 379 -4.24 -31.69 13.73
CA GLY A 379 -3.12 -30.76 13.93
C GLY A 379 -3.32 -29.38 13.29
N ILE A 380 -4.45 -29.13 12.65
CA ILE A 380 -4.75 -27.89 11.92
C ILE A 380 -5.31 -26.84 12.88
N ARG A 381 -4.63 -25.69 12.99
CA ARG A 381 -5.10 -24.50 13.72
C ARG A 381 -5.99 -23.65 12.82
N LEU A 382 -7.15 -23.23 13.34
CA LEU A 382 -7.94 -22.21 12.64
C LEU A 382 -7.33 -20.82 12.83
N SER A 383 -7.36 -20.03 11.76
CA SER A 383 -6.93 -18.63 11.71
C SER A 383 -8.06 -17.75 11.22
N ALA A 384 -8.19 -16.56 11.80
CA ALA A 384 -9.20 -15.57 11.41
C ALA A 384 -8.57 -14.21 11.09
N ASP A 385 -9.29 -13.42 10.29
CA ASP A 385 -9.06 -11.99 10.14
C ASP A 385 -9.50 -11.23 11.38
N MET A 386 -8.78 -10.16 11.70
CA MET A 386 -9.21 -9.12 12.62
C MET A 386 -9.04 -7.77 11.93
N VAL A 387 -10.10 -6.94 11.94
CA VAL A 387 -10.14 -5.62 11.31
C VAL A 387 -10.33 -4.54 12.39
N PRO A 388 -9.26 -4.17 13.13
CA PRO A 388 -9.39 -3.33 14.32
C PRO A 388 -9.53 -1.83 14.03
N ASN A 389 -9.28 -1.37 12.80
CA ASN A 389 -9.25 0.06 12.47
C ASN A 389 -10.66 0.67 12.31
N HIS A 390 -11.64 -0.10 11.85
CA HIS A 390 -12.98 0.38 11.50
C HIS A 390 -14.04 -0.72 11.67
N MET A 391 -15.30 -0.31 11.71
CA MET A 391 -16.48 -1.20 11.65
C MET A 391 -17.29 -0.91 10.38
N GLY A 392 -18.31 -1.70 10.06
CA GLY A 392 -19.30 -1.33 9.03
C GLY A 392 -20.14 -0.11 9.42
N ILE A 393 -20.64 0.67 8.45
CA ILE A 393 -21.40 1.89 8.74
C ILE A 393 -22.73 1.65 9.48
N ASP A 394 -23.33 0.47 9.33
CA ASP A 394 -24.53 -0.02 10.03
C ASP A 394 -24.21 -0.98 11.18
N SER A 395 -22.94 -1.06 11.59
CA SER A 395 -22.51 -1.94 12.68
C SER A 395 -23.20 -1.61 14.01
N LYS A 396 -23.32 -2.63 14.86
CA LYS A 396 -23.85 -2.48 16.22
C LYS A 396 -23.17 -1.35 16.99
N TRP A 397 -21.86 -1.16 16.79
CA TRP A 397 -21.09 -0.09 17.43
C TRP A 397 -21.47 1.31 16.92
N VAL A 398 -21.71 1.53 15.62
CA VAL A 398 -22.18 2.85 15.12
C VAL A 398 -23.59 3.19 15.62
N ILE A 399 -24.41 2.17 15.88
CA ILE A 399 -25.76 2.34 16.42
C ILE A 399 -25.71 2.68 17.93
N GLU A 400 -24.99 1.88 18.72
CA GLU A 400 -25.01 1.90 20.19
C GLU A 400 -23.92 2.79 20.83
N HIS A 401 -22.78 2.98 20.16
CA HIS A 401 -21.63 3.76 20.61
C HIS A 401 -21.14 4.76 19.53
N PRO A 402 -22.00 5.68 19.04
CA PRO A 402 -21.66 6.62 17.97
C PRO A 402 -20.62 7.69 18.36
N ASP A 403 -20.15 7.68 19.60
CA ASP A 403 -19.05 8.48 20.10
C ASP A 403 -17.69 7.77 20.00
N TRP A 404 -17.64 6.45 19.75
CA TRP A 404 -16.39 5.70 19.53
C TRP A 404 -15.75 5.94 18.15
N PHE A 405 -16.40 6.74 17.30
CA PHE A 405 -16.00 6.97 15.91
C PHE A 405 -15.59 8.42 15.67
N LEU A 406 -14.57 8.61 14.82
CA LEU A 406 -14.16 9.94 14.38
C LEU A 406 -15.33 10.61 13.65
N SER A 407 -15.77 11.75 14.15
CA SER A 407 -16.99 12.39 13.68
C SER A 407 -17.00 13.91 13.89
N LEU A 408 -17.89 14.59 13.17
CA LEU A 408 -18.20 16.01 13.33
C LEU A 408 -19.70 16.20 13.63
N PRO A 409 -20.10 17.25 14.37
CA PRO A 409 -21.50 17.65 14.52
C PRO A 409 -22.04 18.48 13.34
N TYR A 410 -21.22 18.68 12.29
CA TYR A 410 -21.56 19.42 11.07
C TYR A 410 -20.88 18.79 9.85
N SER A 411 -21.40 19.02 8.64
CA SER A 411 -20.78 18.54 7.41
C SER A 411 -19.41 19.23 7.18
N PRO A 412 -18.31 18.49 6.91
CA PRO A 412 -16.99 19.10 6.69
C PRO A 412 -16.95 20.01 5.44
N TYR A 413 -17.81 19.73 4.45
CA TYR A 413 -17.90 20.49 3.20
C TYR A 413 -19.34 20.98 2.95
N PRO A 414 -19.54 22.26 2.57
CA PRO A 414 -20.87 22.80 2.23
C PRO A 414 -21.52 22.19 0.97
N SER A 415 -20.75 21.51 0.12
CA SER A 415 -21.24 20.85 -1.11
C SER A 415 -21.97 19.53 -0.84
N TYR A 416 -21.72 18.89 0.31
CA TYR A 416 -22.28 17.58 0.63
C TYR A 416 -23.76 17.65 0.99
N SER A 417 -24.59 16.74 0.46
CA SER A 417 -26.05 16.83 0.66
C SER A 417 -26.77 15.58 1.19
N PHE A 418 -26.09 14.43 1.26
CA PHE A 418 -26.58 13.22 1.94
C PHE A 418 -28.01 12.77 1.57
N LYS A 419 -28.39 12.85 0.28
CA LYS A 419 -29.75 12.54 -0.22
C LYS A 419 -29.93 11.08 -0.65
N SER A 420 -29.02 10.20 -0.25
CA SER A 420 -29.12 8.75 -0.47
C SER A 420 -30.28 8.11 0.34
N GLU A 421 -30.53 6.81 0.13
CA GLU A 421 -31.52 6.10 0.95
C GLU A 421 -31.01 5.88 2.38
N ASN A 422 -31.91 5.64 3.33
CA ASN A 422 -31.49 5.10 4.62
C ASN A 422 -30.96 3.66 4.41
N LEU A 423 -29.67 3.46 4.64
CA LEU A 423 -29.04 2.14 4.53
C LEU A 423 -29.19 1.27 5.79
N SER A 424 -29.60 1.87 6.92
CA SER A 424 -29.81 1.19 8.20
C SER A 424 -31.04 0.27 8.19
N ASP A 425 -30.91 -0.90 8.84
CA ASP A 425 -32.04 -1.74 9.22
C ASP A 425 -32.61 -1.41 10.61
N ASP A 426 -31.92 -0.58 11.41
CA ASP A 426 -32.35 -0.23 12.77
C ASP A 426 -33.24 1.02 12.75
N ILE A 427 -34.50 0.87 13.19
CA ILE A 427 -35.49 1.95 13.26
C ILE A 427 -35.07 3.13 14.17
N ARG A 428 -34.09 2.93 15.05
CA ARG A 428 -33.51 4.00 15.90
C ARG A 428 -32.64 4.98 15.12
N VAL A 429 -32.01 4.55 14.03
CA VAL A 429 -30.90 5.29 13.41
C VAL A 429 -31.01 5.27 11.88
N GLY A 430 -31.02 6.45 11.27
CA GLY A 430 -30.84 6.64 9.83
C GLY A 430 -29.36 6.77 9.47
N ILE A 431 -28.95 6.09 8.40
CA ILE A 431 -27.59 6.11 7.84
C ILE A 431 -27.68 6.54 6.38
N TYR A 432 -27.07 7.67 6.03
CA TYR A 432 -27.11 8.27 4.71
C TYR A 432 -25.69 8.55 4.21
N LEU A 433 -25.32 7.93 3.09
CA LEU A 433 -24.09 8.29 2.37
C LEU A 433 -24.19 9.66 1.72
N GLU A 434 -23.03 10.27 1.56
CA GLU A 434 -22.83 11.45 0.72
C GLU A 434 -23.13 11.13 -0.76
N ASP A 435 -23.71 12.07 -1.50
CA ASP A 435 -24.24 11.83 -2.86
C ASP A 435 -23.11 11.66 -3.91
N HIS A 436 -21.95 12.27 -3.69
CA HIS A 436 -20.81 12.20 -4.59
C HIS A 436 -20.12 10.83 -4.57
N TYR A 437 -20.46 9.96 -3.61
CA TYR A 437 -20.05 8.55 -3.61
C TYR A 437 -20.44 7.83 -4.92
N TYR A 438 -21.67 8.02 -5.40
CA TYR A 438 -22.21 7.29 -6.54
C TYR A 438 -21.69 7.79 -7.90
N ASN A 439 -21.40 9.10 -8.01
CA ASN A 439 -20.95 9.73 -9.25
C ASN A 439 -19.42 9.97 -9.31
N LYS A 440 -18.72 9.83 -8.17
CA LYS A 440 -17.29 10.10 -7.97
C LYS A 440 -16.84 11.52 -8.34
N THR A 441 -17.66 12.54 -8.12
CA THR A 441 -17.27 13.94 -8.40
C THR A 441 -16.67 14.68 -7.20
N ASP A 442 -16.54 14.03 -6.04
CA ASP A 442 -15.89 14.54 -4.81
C ASP A 442 -15.45 13.33 -3.94
N ALA A 443 -14.60 13.54 -2.94
CA ALA A 443 -13.95 12.49 -2.15
C ALA A 443 -14.81 11.88 -1.01
N ALA A 444 -16.08 12.29 -0.88
CA ALA A 444 -17.11 11.72 0.00
C ALA A 444 -16.64 11.24 1.40
N VAL A 445 -15.91 12.06 2.15
CA VAL A 445 -15.11 11.58 3.31
C VAL A 445 -15.89 11.14 4.57
N VAL A 446 -17.21 11.37 4.61
CA VAL A 446 -18.09 11.10 5.76
C VAL A 446 -19.47 10.59 5.32
N PHE A 447 -20.15 9.87 6.20
CA PHE A 447 -21.58 9.57 6.12
C PHE A 447 -22.36 10.25 7.26
N GLN A 448 -23.66 10.51 7.06
CA GLN A 448 -24.54 11.03 8.11
C GLN A 448 -25.18 9.88 8.90
N ARG A 449 -24.92 9.83 10.20
CA ARG A 449 -25.78 9.16 11.20
C ARG A 449 -26.82 10.16 11.68
N ARG A 450 -28.08 9.76 11.73
CA ARG A 450 -29.18 10.50 12.38
C ARG A 450 -29.92 9.59 13.35
N ASP A 451 -29.95 9.97 14.61
CA ASP A 451 -30.77 9.33 15.63
C ASP A 451 -32.22 9.80 15.52
N HIS A 452 -33.16 8.88 15.35
CA HIS A 452 -34.58 9.20 15.18
C HIS A 452 -35.31 9.46 16.52
N TYR A 453 -34.72 9.07 17.66
CA TYR A 453 -35.32 9.27 18.99
C TYR A 453 -34.78 10.52 19.69
N THR A 454 -33.48 10.79 19.59
CA THR A 454 -32.84 11.94 20.24
C THR A 454 -32.65 13.15 19.30
N GLY A 455 -32.65 12.94 17.98
CA GLY A 455 -32.32 13.98 17.01
C GLY A 455 -30.82 14.26 16.86
N ASP A 456 -29.94 13.48 17.50
CA ASP A 456 -28.48 13.51 17.31
C ASP A 456 -28.13 13.29 15.83
N VAL A 457 -27.37 14.21 15.24
CA VAL A 457 -26.87 14.10 13.86
C VAL A 457 -25.35 14.21 13.88
N ARG A 458 -24.68 13.21 13.31
CA ARG A 458 -23.21 13.13 13.23
C ARG A 458 -22.77 12.83 11.83
N PHE A 459 -21.65 13.41 11.45
CA PHE A 459 -20.96 13.17 10.19
C PHE A 459 -19.72 12.33 10.51
N ILE A 460 -19.84 11.02 10.37
CA ILE A 460 -18.85 10.02 10.80
C ILE A 460 -17.89 9.74 9.62
N TYR A 461 -16.58 9.75 9.89
CA TYR A 461 -15.57 9.50 8.87
C TYR A 461 -15.56 8.04 8.42
N HIS A 462 -15.36 7.83 7.13
CA HIS A 462 -15.08 6.50 6.58
C HIS A 462 -13.65 6.06 6.88
N GLY A 463 -13.41 4.75 6.99
CA GLY A 463 -12.06 4.19 7.13
C GLY A 463 -11.18 4.54 5.94
N ASN A 464 -9.90 4.83 6.19
CA ASN A 464 -8.93 5.21 5.15
C ASN A 464 -7.48 4.99 5.65
N ASP A 465 -6.56 4.74 4.72
CA ASP A 465 -5.11 4.55 4.93
C ASP A 465 -4.25 5.74 4.46
N GLY A 466 -4.86 6.74 3.83
CA GLY A 466 -4.22 7.87 3.18
C GLY A 466 -3.56 7.54 1.84
N THR A 467 -3.95 6.44 1.19
CA THR A 467 -3.44 6.05 -0.14
C THR A 467 -4.54 5.93 -1.21
N SER A 468 -5.80 5.93 -0.78
CA SER A 468 -6.94 5.60 -1.64
C SER A 468 -8.19 6.43 -1.34
N PHE A 469 -9.21 6.29 -2.18
CA PHE A 469 -10.54 6.83 -1.91
C PHE A 469 -11.09 6.16 -0.63
N PRO A 470 -11.73 6.89 0.30
CA PRO A 470 -12.22 6.30 1.56
C PRO A 470 -13.05 5.02 1.37
N TRP A 471 -12.98 4.11 2.34
CA TRP A 471 -13.71 2.84 2.33
C TRP A 471 -15.15 3.10 2.78
N ASN A 472 -15.98 3.59 1.84
CA ASN A 472 -17.29 4.20 2.11
C ASN A 472 -18.36 3.27 2.70
N ASP A 473 -18.11 1.96 2.80
CA ASP A 473 -18.93 1.00 3.55
C ASP A 473 -18.42 0.75 4.98
N THR A 474 -17.46 1.54 5.46
CA THR A 474 -16.86 1.44 6.80
C THR A 474 -16.95 2.76 7.60
N ALA A 475 -16.77 2.68 8.92
CA ALA A 475 -16.77 3.80 9.86
C ALA A 475 -15.49 3.76 10.73
N GLN A 476 -14.72 4.85 10.72
CA GLN A 476 -13.41 4.95 11.36
C GLN A 476 -13.50 5.13 12.88
N LEU A 477 -12.81 4.27 13.63
CA LEU A 477 -12.74 4.34 15.09
C LEU A 477 -11.80 5.45 15.59
N ASP A 478 -12.16 6.10 16.69
CA ASP A 478 -11.39 7.15 17.34
C ASP A 478 -10.38 6.58 18.34
N TYR A 479 -9.19 6.26 17.84
CA TYR A 479 -8.10 5.73 18.65
C TYR A 479 -7.49 6.72 19.65
N SER A 480 -7.88 8.01 19.64
CA SER A 480 -7.46 8.94 20.71
C SER A 480 -8.07 8.59 22.07
N LYS A 481 -9.21 7.89 22.06
CA LYS A 481 -9.97 7.47 23.24
C LYS A 481 -9.45 6.17 23.85
N ALA A 482 -9.26 6.16 25.17
CA ALA A 482 -8.75 4.99 25.89
C ALA A 482 -9.78 3.86 25.96
N GLU A 483 -11.06 4.21 26.09
CA GLU A 483 -12.19 3.29 26.11
C GLU A 483 -12.36 2.54 24.78
N VAL A 484 -12.07 3.19 23.64
CA VAL A 484 -12.10 2.55 22.30
C VAL A 484 -10.93 1.58 22.14
N ARG A 485 -9.73 1.96 22.62
CA ARG A 485 -8.54 1.08 22.61
C ARG A 485 -8.78 -0.19 23.45
N GLU A 486 -9.33 -0.06 24.66
CA GLU A 486 -9.64 -1.24 25.50
C GLU A 486 -10.78 -2.09 24.91
N ALA A 487 -11.83 -1.48 24.34
CA ALA A 487 -12.90 -2.22 23.66
C ALA A 487 -12.38 -3.08 22.49
N ILE A 488 -11.45 -2.54 21.69
CA ILE A 488 -10.77 -3.32 20.66
C ILE A 488 -9.84 -4.38 21.28
N ILE A 489 -9.05 -4.07 22.31
CA ILE A 489 -8.18 -5.07 22.97
C ILE A 489 -9.02 -6.26 23.48
N GLN A 490 -10.14 -6.01 24.16
CA GLN A 490 -11.05 -7.07 24.61
C GLN A 490 -11.65 -7.88 23.44
N THR A 491 -11.92 -7.23 22.30
CA THR A 491 -12.38 -7.90 21.08
C THR A 491 -11.27 -8.80 20.49
N ILE A 492 -10.02 -8.32 20.42
CA ILE A 492 -8.86 -9.12 20.00
C ILE A 492 -8.65 -10.33 20.92
N LEU A 493 -8.76 -10.13 22.23
CA LEU A 493 -8.66 -11.20 23.24
C LEU A 493 -9.82 -12.20 23.12
N HIS A 494 -11.02 -11.77 22.73
CA HIS A 494 -12.14 -12.65 22.41
C HIS A 494 -11.87 -13.49 21.15
N VAL A 495 -11.35 -12.89 20.08
CA VAL A 495 -10.93 -13.62 18.86
C VAL A 495 -9.81 -14.62 19.19
N ALA A 496 -8.81 -14.23 19.98
CA ALA A 496 -7.67 -15.07 20.38
C ALA A 496 -8.07 -16.34 21.16
N ARG A 497 -9.11 -16.27 22.00
CA ARG A 497 -9.68 -17.42 22.74
C ARG A 497 -10.32 -18.46 21.82
N ASN A 498 -10.68 -18.06 20.60
CA ASN A 498 -11.29 -18.92 19.58
C ASN A 498 -10.30 -19.37 18.51
N PHE A 499 -9.41 -18.47 18.06
CA PHE A 499 -8.45 -18.67 16.97
C PHE A 499 -7.01 -18.53 17.47
N PRO A 500 -6.22 -19.62 17.54
CA PRO A 500 -4.80 -19.58 17.91
C PRO A 500 -3.90 -18.80 16.94
N VAL A 501 -4.42 -18.34 15.80
CA VAL A 501 -3.73 -17.50 14.82
C VAL A 501 -4.65 -16.34 14.44
N ILE A 502 -4.15 -15.12 14.51
CA ILE A 502 -4.88 -13.91 14.09
C ILE A 502 -4.06 -13.18 13.02
N ARG A 503 -4.68 -12.90 11.87
CA ARG A 503 -4.16 -11.95 10.87
C ARG A 503 -4.85 -10.61 11.04
N PHE A 504 -4.10 -9.59 11.42
CA PHE A 504 -4.59 -8.21 11.50
C PHE A 504 -4.54 -7.55 10.12
N ASP A 505 -5.70 -7.08 9.66
CA ASP A 505 -5.87 -6.29 8.44
C ASP A 505 -5.30 -4.88 8.60
N ALA A 506 -4.64 -4.35 7.55
CA ALA A 506 -4.14 -2.97 7.47
C ALA A 506 -3.45 -2.48 8.75
N ALA A 507 -2.67 -3.34 9.42
CA ALA A 507 -2.17 -3.11 10.78
C ALA A 507 -1.26 -1.88 10.89
N MET A 508 -0.61 -1.49 9.79
CA MET A 508 0.20 -0.27 9.71
C MET A 508 -0.58 1.00 10.09
N THR A 509 -1.90 1.06 9.82
CA THR A 509 -2.75 2.23 10.11
C THR A 509 -2.82 2.56 11.61
N LEU A 510 -2.71 1.54 12.47
CA LEU A 510 -2.82 1.65 13.93
C LEU A 510 -1.48 1.73 14.68
N ALA A 511 -0.35 1.82 13.97
CA ALA A 511 0.88 2.32 14.58
C ALA A 511 0.66 3.79 14.97
N LYS A 512 1.05 4.21 16.18
CA LYS A 512 0.72 5.53 16.74
C LYS A 512 1.10 6.70 15.82
N LYS A 513 2.21 6.59 15.10
CA LYS A 513 2.67 7.58 14.10
C LYS A 513 1.72 7.72 12.90
N HIS A 514 1.05 6.65 12.47
CA HIS A 514 0.08 6.70 11.38
C HIS A 514 -1.29 7.18 11.85
N ILE A 515 -1.70 6.85 13.07
CA ILE A 515 -2.87 7.46 13.70
C ILE A 515 -2.70 9.00 13.74
N GLN A 516 -1.51 9.50 14.13
CA GLN A 516 -1.18 10.92 14.06
C GLN A 516 -1.23 11.44 12.61
N ARG A 517 -0.44 10.86 11.68
CA ARG A 517 -0.33 11.28 10.26
C ARG A 517 -1.69 11.40 9.56
N LEU A 518 -2.60 10.46 9.80
CA LEU A 518 -3.88 10.36 9.10
C LEU A 518 -4.96 11.23 9.73
N TRP A 519 -5.10 11.17 11.06
CA TRP A 519 -6.29 11.69 11.73
C TRP A 519 -6.03 12.95 12.56
N PHE A 520 -4.79 13.18 12.99
CA PHE A 520 -4.39 14.28 13.88
C PHE A 520 -3.02 14.89 13.48
N PRO A 521 -2.79 15.25 12.21
CA PRO A 521 -1.46 15.62 11.72
C PRO A 521 -0.93 16.91 12.37
N GLU A 522 0.39 17.01 12.51
CA GLU A 522 1.00 18.27 12.98
C GLU A 522 0.98 19.33 11.87
N PRO A 523 0.96 20.64 12.19
CA PRO A 523 0.99 21.70 11.20
C PRO A 523 2.14 21.55 10.19
N GLY A 524 1.82 21.46 8.90
CA GLY A 524 2.77 21.28 7.79
C GLY A 524 3.00 19.82 7.38
N ALA A 525 2.47 18.86 8.16
CA ALA A 525 2.49 17.42 7.91
C ALA A 525 1.09 16.84 7.58
N GLY A 526 0.11 17.70 7.30
CA GLY A 526 -1.24 17.33 6.90
C GLY A 526 -1.38 17.04 5.40
N GLY A 527 -2.62 17.02 4.93
CA GLY A 527 -2.97 16.69 3.54
C GLY A 527 -3.32 15.22 3.27
N ALA A 528 -3.09 14.30 4.21
CA ALA A 528 -3.27 12.86 3.97
C ALA A 528 -4.74 12.39 3.92
N ILE A 529 -5.63 13.04 4.67
CA ILE A 529 -7.08 12.79 4.67
C ILE A 529 -7.78 14.16 4.59
N PRO A 530 -8.64 14.44 3.59
CA PRO A 530 -9.30 15.73 3.48
C PRO A 530 -10.19 16.07 4.70
N SER A 531 -10.15 17.33 5.15
CA SER A 531 -10.77 17.87 6.37
C SER A 531 -10.20 17.39 7.72
N ARG A 532 -8.98 16.81 7.76
CA ARG A 532 -8.34 16.40 9.03
C ARG A 532 -7.26 17.35 9.55
N SER A 533 -6.68 18.20 8.70
CA SER A 533 -5.62 19.14 9.08
C SER A 533 -6.15 20.31 9.93
N GLU A 534 -7.46 20.63 9.84
CA GLU A 534 -8.16 21.50 10.81
C GLU A 534 -8.30 20.85 12.20
N ARG A 535 -8.17 19.52 12.29
CA ARG A 535 -8.17 18.71 13.53
C ARG A 535 -6.77 18.22 13.91
N GLY A 536 -5.73 18.76 13.26
CA GLY A 536 -4.34 18.49 13.57
C GLY A 536 -3.95 18.94 14.98
N MET A 537 -3.19 18.11 15.69
CA MET A 537 -2.70 18.32 17.06
C MET A 537 -1.18 18.49 17.03
N THR A 538 -0.60 19.15 18.03
CA THR A 538 0.85 19.07 18.26
C THR A 538 1.25 17.69 18.80
N ARG A 539 2.51 17.33 18.64
CA ARG A 539 3.07 16.07 19.14
C ARG A 539 2.72 15.77 20.60
N SER A 540 2.88 16.74 21.50
CA SER A 540 2.68 16.57 22.94
C SER A 540 1.21 16.42 23.33
N GLU A 541 0.29 17.09 22.64
CA GLU A 541 -1.16 16.90 22.82
C GLU A 541 -1.58 15.49 22.40
N PHE A 542 -1.07 15.02 21.26
CA PHE A 542 -1.35 13.68 20.75
C PHE A 542 -0.73 12.57 21.63
N ASP A 543 0.52 12.75 22.07
CA ASP A 543 1.20 11.83 22.99
C ASP A 543 0.49 11.75 24.36
N ALA A 544 -0.22 12.80 24.80
CA ALA A 544 -1.02 12.76 26.03
C ALA A 544 -2.31 11.92 25.89
N LEU A 545 -2.91 11.86 24.71
CA LEU A 545 -4.12 11.07 24.43
C LEU A 545 -3.80 9.60 24.14
N ILE A 546 -2.69 9.35 23.44
CA ILE A 546 -2.20 8.02 23.08
C ILE A 546 -0.78 7.84 23.64
N PRO A 547 -0.61 7.59 24.96
CA PRO A 547 0.72 7.54 25.58
C PRO A 547 1.58 6.36 25.10
N GLN A 548 0.98 5.19 24.87
CA GLN A 548 1.66 3.96 24.48
C GLN A 548 1.42 3.61 22.99
N GLU A 549 2.23 2.70 22.45
CA GLU A 549 1.91 2.05 21.17
C GLU A 549 0.79 1.02 21.37
N PHE A 550 -0.37 1.26 20.76
CA PHE A 550 -1.53 0.35 20.82
C PHE A 550 -1.16 -1.11 20.53
N TRP A 551 -0.33 -1.35 19.51
CA TRP A 551 0.12 -2.71 19.19
C TRP A 551 1.01 -3.34 20.25
N ARG A 552 1.81 -2.54 20.97
CA ARG A 552 2.62 -3.03 22.09
C ARG A 552 1.72 -3.45 23.26
N GLU A 553 0.66 -2.68 23.53
CA GLU A 553 -0.38 -3.03 24.51
C GLU A 553 -1.10 -4.32 24.13
N VAL A 554 -1.54 -4.46 22.87
CA VAL A 554 -2.17 -5.69 22.34
C VAL A 554 -1.28 -6.90 22.53
N VAL A 555 -0.01 -6.82 22.13
CA VAL A 555 0.94 -7.94 22.23
C VAL A 555 1.22 -8.31 23.69
N ASP A 556 1.40 -7.32 24.57
CA ASP A 556 1.62 -7.55 26.00
C ASP A 556 0.39 -8.18 26.70
N ARG A 557 -0.82 -7.74 26.34
CA ARG A 557 -2.08 -8.30 26.84
C ARG A 557 -2.32 -9.72 26.34
N VAL A 558 -2.03 -9.99 25.05
CA VAL A 558 -2.09 -11.35 24.49
C VAL A 558 -1.10 -12.29 25.18
N ALA A 559 0.14 -11.85 25.41
CA ALA A 559 1.14 -12.65 26.11
C ALA A 559 0.79 -12.93 27.59
N ALA A 560 -0.02 -12.08 28.23
CA ALA A 560 -0.49 -12.25 29.60
C ALA A 560 -1.77 -13.11 29.72
N GLU A 561 -2.76 -12.90 28.85
CA GLU A 561 -4.10 -13.50 28.97
C GLU A 561 -4.33 -14.73 28.08
N VAL A 562 -3.66 -14.81 26.93
CA VAL A 562 -3.87 -15.84 25.88
C VAL A 562 -2.53 -16.23 25.21
N PRO A 563 -1.56 -16.76 25.97
CA PRO A 563 -0.17 -16.93 25.52
C PRO A 563 0.07 -18.02 24.44
N ASP A 564 -0.96 -18.67 23.90
CA ASP A 564 -0.84 -19.63 22.78
C ASP A 564 -1.44 -19.08 21.47
N THR A 565 -1.43 -17.75 21.30
CA THR A 565 -1.92 -17.06 20.10
C THR A 565 -0.77 -16.48 19.28
N LEU A 566 -0.65 -16.91 18.02
CA LEU A 566 0.24 -16.27 17.03
C LEU A 566 -0.43 -15.00 16.49
N LEU A 567 0.31 -13.90 16.54
CA LEU A 567 -0.11 -12.60 16.03
C LEU A 567 0.62 -12.27 14.73
N LEU A 568 -0.14 -12.13 13.65
CA LEU A 568 0.33 -11.84 12.30
C LEU A 568 -0.15 -10.45 11.90
N ALA A 569 0.76 -9.57 11.52
CA ALA A 569 0.43 -8.24 11.02
C ALA A 569 0.53 -8.16 9.49
N GLU A 570 -0.53 -7.71 8.83
CA GLU A 570 -0.37 -7.06 7.53
C GLU A 570 0.17 -5.65 7.75
N ALA A 571 1.48 -5.49 7.60
CA ALA A 571 2.13 -4.19 7.54
C ALA A 571 2.92 -4.08 6.24
N PHE A 572 2.92 -2.88 5.67
CA PHE A 572 3.73 -2.48 4.51
C PHE A 572 4.46 -1.18 4.88
N TRP A 573 5.09 -0.51 3.91
CA TRP A 573 5.79 0.77 4.08
C TRP A 573 7.11 0.71 4.89
N LEU A 574 7.87 -0.39 4.74
CA LEU A 574 9.18 -0.60 5.40
C LEU A 574 9.10 -0.65 6.94
N LEU A 575 7.98 -1.14 7.47
CA LEU A 575 7.69 -1.23 8.91
C LEU A 575 7.92 -2.64 9.47
N GLU A 576 8.34 -3.58 8.65
CA GLU A 576 8.32 -5.01 8.97
C GLU A 576 9.20 -5.28 10.20
N GLY A 577 10.41 -4.69 10.22
CA GLY A 577 11.31 -4.67 11.36
C GLY A 577 10.67 -4.04 12.61
N TYR A 578 10.08 -2.85 12.50
CA TYR A 578 9.42 -2.16 13.62
C TYR A 578 8.29 -3.00 14.24
N PHE A 579 7.44 -3.63 13.42
CA PHE A 579 6.34 -4.48 13.89
C PHE A 579 6.84 -5.72 14.64
N VAL A 580 7.85 -6.44 14.14
CA VAL A 580 8.30 -7.68 14.80
C VAL A 580 9.29 -7.41 15.94
N ARG A 581 10.22 -6.46 15.75
CA ARG A 581 11.33 -6.19 16.66
C ARG A 581 10.93 -5.27 17.80
N THR A 582 10.16 -4.21 17.55
CA THR A 582 9.78 -3.21 18.58
C THR A 582 8.38 -3.48 19.14
N LEU A 583 7.37 -3.56 18.27
CA LEU A 583 5.98 -3.82 18.70
C LEU A 583 5.77 -5.27 19.16
N GLY A 584 6.62 -6.21 18.73
CA GLY A 584 6.62 -7.60 19.20
C GLY A 584 5.62 -8.51 18.49
N MET A 585 5.13 -8.16 17.29
CA MET A 585 4.32 -9.08 16.51
C MET A 585 5.09 -10.36 16.20
N HIS A 586 4.42 -11.50 16.27
CA HIS A 586 5.06 -12.79 16.02
C HIS A 586 5.47 -12.90 14.54
N ARG A 587 4.61 -12.43 13.63
CA ARG A 587 4.80 -12.46 12.17
C ARG A 587 4.37 -11.16 11.49
N VAL A 588 4.97 -10.84 10.34
CA VAL A 588 4.60 -9.69 9.49
C VAL A 588 4.71 -10.03 7.99
N TYR A 589 3.85 -9.46 7.15
CA TYR A 589 3.87 -9.69 5.69
C TYR A 589 5.18 -9.29 5.00
N ASN A 590 5.53 -10.01 3.93
CA ASN A 590 6.71 -9.76 3.09
C ASN A 590 6.35 -9.77 1.60
N SER A 591 5.75 -8.69 1.11
CA SER A 591 5.39 -8.56 -0.33
C SER A 591 6.61 -8.51 -1.26
N ALA A 592 7.81 -8.19 -0.73
CA ALA A 592 9.05 -8.22 -1.49
C ALA A 592 9.41 -9.63 -1.98
N PHE A 593 9.08 -10.69 -1.22
CA PHE A 593 9.19 -12.09 -1.68
C PHE A 593 8.44 -12.27 -3.01
N MET A 594 7.17 -11.89 -3.04
CA MET A 594 6.29 -12.11 -4.18
C MET A 594 6.69 -11.25 -5.38
N HIS A 595 6.86 -9.94 -5.20
CA HIS A 595 7.18 -9.04 -6.29
C HIS A 595 8.57 -9.29 -6.89
N MET A 596 9.62 -9.41 -6.06
CA MET A 596 10.98 -9.51 -6.59
C MET A 596 11.26 -10.86 -7.24
N LEU A 597 10.68 -11.96 -6.73
CA LEU A 597 10.80 -13.27 -7.39
C LEU A 597 9.96 -13.36 -8.67
N ARG A 598 8.79 -12.71 -8.72
CA ARG A 598 7.98 -12.60 -9.94
C ARG A 598 8.72 -11.83 -11.03
N ASP A 599 9.23 -10.65 -10.69
CA ASP A 599 9.80 -9.69 -11.65
C ASP A 599 11.30 -9.94 -11.93
N GLU A 600 11.87 -11.04 -11.39
CA GLU A 600 13.29 -11.46 -11.51
C GLU A 600 14.28 -10.39 -11.00
N ASP A 601 13.83 -9.61 -10.02
CA ASP A 601 14.58 -8.56 -9.33
C ASP A 601 15.57 -9.15 -8.28
N ASN A 602 16.15 -10.30 -8.61
CA ASN A 602 16.77 -11.27 -7.70
C ASN A 602 17.87 -10.66 -6.83
N ALA A 603 18.71 -9.81 -7.42
CA ALA A 603 19.79 -9.12 -6.70
C ALA A 603 19.27 -8.20 -5.58
N LYS A 604 18.10 -7.57 -5.75
CA LYS A 604 17.47 -6.77 -4.68
C LYS A 604 16.98 -7.67 -3.54
N TYR A 605 16.39 -8.82 -3.87
CA TYR A 605 15.86 -9.74 -2.87
C TYR A 605 16.98 -10.47 -2.09
N ARG A 606 18.04 -10.91 -2.79
CA ARG A 606 19.26 -11.42 -2.16
C ARG A 606 19.91 -10.37 -1.26
N MET A 607 20.03 -9.12 -1.72
CA MET A 607 20.52 -8.01 -0.89
C MET A 607 19.63 -7.75 0.33
N ALA A 608 18.30 -7.84 0.21
CA ALA A 608 17.40 -7.70 1.35
C ALA A 608 17.61 -8.80 2.40
N ILE A 609 17.77 -10.07 1.97
CA ILE A 609 18.09 -11.19 2.87
C ILE A 609 19.47 -10.98 3.52
N LYS A 610 20.51 -10.65 2.75
CA LYS A 610 21.87 -10.35 3.27
C LYS A 610 21.83 -9.24 4.32
N ASN A 611 21.19 -8.10 4.02
CA ASN A 611 21.03 -6.98 4.96
C ASN A 611 20.27 -7.39 6.23
N THR A 612 19.25 -8.26 6.11
CA THR A 612 18.51 -8.79 7.27
C THR A 612 19.41 -9.66 8.15
N LEU A 613 20.22 -10.55 7.56
CA LEU A 613 21.16 -11.40 8.29
C LEU A 613 22.29 -10.61 8.94
N GLU A 614 22.79 -9.54 8.30
CA GLU A 614 23.83 -8.67 8.85
C GLU A 614 23.30 -7.72 9.95
N PHE A 615 22.02 -7.37 9.94
CA PHE A 615 21.39 -6.49 10.94
C PHE A 615 20.78 -7.26 12.12
N ASP A 616 19.85 -8.18 11.85
CA ASP A 616 19.24 -9.06 12.85
C ASP A 616 18.57 -10.28 12.18
N PRO A 617 19.23 -11.47 12.19
CA PRO A 617 18.66 -12.70 11.65
C PRO A 617 17.27 -13.05 12.18
N GLN A 618 16.92 -12.65 13.41
CA GLN A 618 15.64 -12.97 14.05
C GLN A 618 14.43 -12.35 13.33
N ILE A 619 14.64 -11.35 12.47
CA ILE A 619 13.60 -10.78 11.61
C ILE A 619 13.21 -11.76 10.49
N LEU A 620 14.18 -12.48 9.90
CA LEU A 620 13.95 -13.34 8.72
C LEU A 620 12.90 -14.42 9.01
N LYS A 621 12.99 -15.10 10.17
CA LYS A 621 12.01 -16.13 10.58
C LYS A 621 10.62 -15.59 10.95
N ARG A 622 10.42 -14.27 10.92
CA ARG A 622 9.16 -13.61 11.23
C ARG A 622 8.41 -13.08 10.01
N TYR A 623 9.01 -13.12 8.81
CA TYR A 623 8.30 -12.81 7.57
C TYR A 623 7.22 -13.85 7.25
N VAL A 624 6.05 -13.39 6.79
CA VAL A 624 5.06 -14.19 6.07
C VAL A 624 5.34 -14.07 4.59
N ASN A 625 5.84 -15.15 4.01
CA ASN A 625 6.13 -15.26 2.59
C ASN A 625 4.91 -15.86 1.89
N PHE A 626 4.59 -15.39 0.67
CA PHE A 626 3.46 -15.90 -0.11
C PHE A 626 3.69 -15.71 -1.61
N MET A 627 3.06 -16.56 -2.43
CA MET A 627 2.99 -16.39 -3.89
C MET A 627 1.76 -15.61 -4.33
N ASN A 628 0.67 -15.65 -3.55
CA ASN A 628 -0.40 -14.67 -3.58
C ASN A 628 -1.13 -14.60 -2.23
N ASN A 629 -1.79 -13.48 -1.97
CA ASN A 629 -2.80 -13.32 -0.93
C ASN A 629 -4.18 -13.06 -1.61
N PRO A 630 -5.26 -12.69 -0.90
CA PRO A 630 -6.56 -12.38 -1.53
C PRO A 630 -6.55 -11.13 -2.40
N ASP A 631 -5.71 -10.16 -2.05
CA ASP A 631 -5.65 -8.82 -2.63
C ASP A 631 -4.71 -8.72 -3.84
N GLU A 632 -3.93 -9.77 -4.09
CA GLU A 632 -3.02 -9.93 -5.22
C GLU A 632 -3.56 -10.84 -6.33
N LYS A 633 -2.82 -10.90 -7.44
CA LYS A 633 -3.11 -11.83 -8.55
C LYS A 633 -2.85 -13.28 -8.12
N THR A 634 -3.59 -14.23 -8.69
CA THR A 634 -3.40 -15.67 -8.38
C THR A 634 -1.98 -16.13 -8.72
N ALA A 635 -1.42 -17.08 -7.96
CA ALA A 635 -0.05 -17.54 -8.16
C ALA A 635 0.21 -18.07 -9.58
N VAL A 636 -0.79 -18.70 -10.22
CA VAL A 636 -0.72 -19.14 -11.63
C VAL A 636 -0.71 -17.98 -12.62
N GLU A 637 -1.37 -16.85 -12.34
CA GLU A 637 -1.26 -15.65 -13.18
C GLU A 637 0.10 -14.95 -13.03
N GLN A 638 0.72 -15.02 -11.84
CA GLN A 638 1.99 -14.36 -11.54
C GLN A 638 3.23 -15.18 -11.95
N PHE A 639 3.21 -16.51 -11.75
CA PHE A 639 4.38 -17.38 -11.92
C PHE A 639 4.19 -18.49 -12.98
N GLY A 640 2.99 -18.62 -13.55
CA GLY A 640 2.62 -19.74 -14.43
C GLY A 640 2.38 -21.03 -13.65
N ASP A 641 2.45 -22.16 -14.37
CA ASP A 641 2.21 -23.53 -13.89
C ASP A 641 3.40 -24.49 -14.14
N GLY A 642 4.56 -23.94 -14.55
CA GLY A 642 5.80 -24.68 -14.83
C GLY A 642 6.91 -24.47 -13.78
N ASP A 643 8.18 -24.70 -14.15
CA ASP A 643 9.27 -24.74 -13.16
C ASP A 643 9.55 -23.42 -12.41
N LYS A 644 9.20 -22.25 -12.95
CA LYS A 644 9.26 -20.98 -12.20
C LYS A 644 8.30 -21.00 -11.01
N TYR A 645 7.08 -21.51 -11.19
CA TYR A 645 6.12 -21.70 -10.11
C TYR A 645 6.70 -22.64 -9.03
N PHE A 646 7.22 -23.80 -9.43
CA PHE A 646 7.73 -24.79 -8.46
C PHE A 646 9.02 -24.35 -7.76
N GLY A 647 9.90 -23.61 -8.43
CA GLY A 647 11.09 -23.04 -7.81
C GLY A 647 10.75 -21.98 -6.75
N VAL A 648 9.82 -21.07 -7.05
CA VAL A 648 9.33 -20.10 -6.05
C VAL A 648 8.55 -20.79 -4.92
N ALA A 649 7.75 -21.82 -5.22
CA ALA A 649 7.05 -22.62 -4.21
C ALA A 649 8.03 -23.42 -3.31
N THR A 650 9.16 -23.85 -3.86
CA THR A 650 10.25 -24.47 -3.10
C THR A 650 10.88 -23.47 -2.13
N VAL A 651 11.19 -22.25 -2.60
CA VAL A 651 11.72 -21.19 -1.72
C VAL A 651 10.68 -20.76 -0.67
N LEU A 652 9.40 -20.72 -1.02
CA LEU A 652 8.30 -20.49 -0.06
C LEU A 652 8.33 -21.52 1.08
N ALA A 653 8.41 -22.81 0.75
CA ALA A 653 8.40 -23.90 1.72
C ALA A 653 9.66 -23.98 2.60
N THR A 654 10.82 -23.56 2.07
CA THR A 654 12.14 -23.86 2.66
C THR A 654 12.93 -22.65 3.19
N LEU A 655 12.47 -21.42 2.94
CA LEU A 655 13.02 -20.23 3.60
C LEU A 655 12.49 -20.13 5.05
N PRO A 656 13.26 -19.57 6.01
CA PRO A 656 12.73 -19.21 7.32
C PRO A 656 11.59 -18.20 7.20
N GLY A 657 10.60 -18.29 8.09
CA GLY A 657 9.37 -17.50 8.04
C GLY A 657 8.11 -18.34 8.23
N LEU A 658 6.97 -17.78 7.84
CA LEU A 658 5.68 -18.46 7.74
C LEU A 658 5.32 -18.58 6.24
N PRO A 659 5.33 -19.80 5.67
CA PRO A 659 4.80 -20.03 4.32
C PRO A 659 3.27 -19.94 4.30
N MET A 660 2.73 -19.01 3.51
CA MET A 660 1.30 -18.87 3.28
C MET A 660 0.94 -19.18 1.82
N PHE A 661 -0.01 -20.10 1.65
CA PHE A 661 -0.58 -20.49 0.35
C PHE A 661 -1.94 -19.82 0.13
N GLY A 662 -2.15 -19.29 -1.07
CA GLY A 662 -3.40 -18.62 -1.45
C GLY A 662 -4.56 -19.58 -1.72
N HIS A 663 -5.79 -19.07 -1.67
CA HIS A 663 -6.98 -19.82 -2.07
C HIS A 663 -6.85 -20.26 -3.53
N GLY A 664 -6.99 -21.56 -3.79
CA GLY A 664 -6.91 -22.14 -5.13
C GLY A 664 -5.50 -22.29 -5.70
N GLN A 665 -4.45 -21.92 -4.96
CA GLN A 665 -3.07 -21.99 -5.42
C GLN A 665 -2.63 -23.41 -5.79
N VAL A 666 -2.95 -24.40 -4.94
CA VAL A 666 -2.64 -25.82 -5.19
C VAL A 666 -3.49 -26.37 -6.34
N GLU A 667 -4.75 -25.98 -6.39
CA GLU A 667 -5.71 -26.41 -7.41
C GLU A 667 -5.46 -25.76 -8.80
N GLY A 668 -4.66 -24.68 -8.86
CA GLY A 668 -4.32 -23.97 -10.09
C GLY A 668 -5.39 -22.97 -10.59
N PHE A 669 -6.32 -22.56 -9.73
CA PHE A 669 -7.39 -21.63 -10.06
C PHE A 669 -6.85 -20.23 -10.43
N ARG A 670 -7.48 -19.60 -11.43
CA ARG A 670 -7.09 -18.32 -12.01
C ARG A 670 -8.02 -17.18 -11.61
N GLU A 671 -9.26 -17.46 -11.20
CA GLU A 671 -10.19 -16.44 -10.69
C GLU A 671 -9.68 -15.86 -9.35
N LYS A 672 -9.52 -14.52 -9.30
CA LYS A 672 -9.19 -13.80 -8.06
C LYS A 672 -10.47 -13.48 -7.29
N TYR A 673 -10.59 -14.00 -6.07
CA TYR A 673 -11.75 -13.81 -5.21
C TYR A 673 -11.60 -12.58 -4.30
N GLY A 674 -12.30 -11.50 -4.65
CA GLY A 674 -12.44 -10.33 -3.79
C GLY A 674 -13.32 -10.56 -2.56
N MET A 675 -13.36 -9.58 -1.66
CA MET A 675 -14.00 -9.70 -0.34
C MET A 675 -15.54 -9.81 -0.40
N GLU A 676 -16.15 -9.49 -1.53
CA GLU A 676 -17.59 -9.60 -1.83
C GLU A 676 -18.01 -10.91 -2.51
N PHE A 677 -17.09 -11.84 -2.75
CA PHE A 677 -17.42 -13.09 -3.47
C PHE A 677 -18.12 -14.09 -2.54
N ARG A 678 -19.35 -14.47 -2.91
CA ARG A 678 -20.12 -15.55 -2.26
C ARG A 678 -19.96 -16.91 -2.95
N LYS A 679 -19.53 -16.92 -4.21
CA LYS A 679 -19.39 -18.08 -5.10
C LYS A 679 -18.30 -17.75 -6.15
N PRO A 680 -17.59 -18.73 -6.73
CA PRO A 680 -16.80 -18.47 -7.91
C PRO A 680 -17.73 -18.12 -9.08
N LYS A 681 -17.36 -17.09 -9.86
CA LYS A 681 -18.12 -16.69 -11.06
C LYS A 681 -17.60 -17.45 -12.29
N TRP A 682 -16.42 -18.07 -12.20
CA TRP A 682 -15.88 -19.01 -13.19
C TRP A 682 -16.17 -20.46 -12.75
N ASP A 683 -16.17 -21.40 -13.71
CA ASP A 683 -16.33 -22.83 -13.46
C ASP A 683 -14.99 -23.53 -13.76
N GLU A 684 -14.04 -23.36 -12.84
CA GLU A 684 -12.67 -23.86 -12.99
C GLU A 684 -12.52 -25.30 -12.51
N THR A 685 -12.02 -26.18 -13.38
CA THR A 685 -11.58 -27.53 -13.01
C THR A 685 -10.15 -27.50 -12.46
N PRO A 686 -9.83 -28.19 -11.36
CA PRO A 686 -8.46 -28.25 -10.84
C PRO A 686 -7.45 -28.78 -11.87
N ASN A 687 -6.23 -28.26 -11.82
CA ASN A 687 -5.12 -28.73 -12.66
C ASN A 687 -4.41 -29.91 -11.98
N GLU A 688 -4.86 -31.12 -12.30
CA GLU A 688 -4.29 -32.38 -11.78
C GLU A 688 -2.77 -32.50 -11.98
N GLY A 689 -2.21 -31.92 -13.07
CA GLY A 689 -0.77 -31.89 -13.31
C GLY A 689 -0.02 -30.96 -12.36
N LEU A 690 -0.62 -29.82 -12.00
CA LEU A 690 -0.08 -28.91 -10.98
C LEU A 690 -0.19 -29.53 -9.58
N ILE A 691 -1.30 -30.22 -9.27
CA ILE A 691 -1.50 -30.92 -7.99
C ILE A 691 -0.43 -32.02 -7.83
N ALA A 692 -0.29 -32.91 -8.81
CA ALA A 692 0.74 -33.96 -8.79
C ALA A 692 2.18 -33.38 -8.71
N GLY A 693 2.41 -32.20 -9.30
CA GLY A 693 3.67 -31.47 -9.13
C GLY A 693 3.92 -30.99 -7.69
N HIS A 694 2.87 -30.62 -6.94
CA HIS A 694 3.00 -30.31 -5.51
C HIS A 694 3.21 -31.59 -4.67
N ASP A 695 2.49 -32.68 -4.98
CA ASP A 695 2.66 -33.98 -4.32
C ASP A 695 4.10 -34.50 -4.45
N TRP A 696 4.72 -34.30 -5.63
CA TRP A 696 6.11 -34.65 -5.89
C TRP A 696 7.12 -33.67 -5.28
N LYS A 697 7.01 -32.36 -5.57
CA LYS A 697 8.07 -31.37 -5.25
C LYS A 697 7.91 -30.64 -3.91
N ILE A 698 6.69 -30.45 -3.40
CA ILE A 698 6.40 -29.42 -2.38
C ILE A 698 5.90 -30.02 -1.05
N PHE A 699 4.89 -30.89 -1.06
CA PHE A 699 4.33 -31.44 0.18
C PHE A 699 5.33 -32.27 1.01
N PRO A 700 6.30 -33.00 0.43
CA PRO A 700 7.39 -33.61 1.19
C PRO A 700 8.24 -32.60 1.98
N LEU A 701 8.38 -31.36 1.48
CA LEU A 701 9.12 -30.28 2.15
C LEU A 701 8.28 -29.67 3.29
N LEU A 702 6.97 -29.56 3.10
CA LEU A 702 6.03 -29.09 4.13
C LEU A 702 6.01 -30.03 5.34
N HIS A 703 6.03 -31.35 5.13
CA HIS A 703 6.17 -32.32 6.23
C HIS A 703 7.53 -32.26 6.95
N ARG A 704 8.55 -31.64 6.34
CA ARG A 704 9.88 -31.39 6.95
C ARG A 704 10.08 -29.93 7.38
N ARG A 705 9.00 -29.17 7.60
CA ARG A 705 9.05 -27.73 7.97
C ARG A 705 9.99 -27.41 9.14
N SER A 706 10.15 -28.32 10.11
CA SER A 706 11.10 -28.19 11.23
C SER A 706 12.52 -27.84 10.79
N LEU A 707 13.02 -28.47 9.72
CA LEU A 707 14.36 -28.25 9.17
C LEU A 707 14.55 -26.83 8.62
N PHE A 708 13.47 -26.19 8.18
CA PHE A 708 13.45 -24.91 7.48
C PHE A 708 12.81 -23.78 8.28
N ALA A 709 12.41 -24.04 9.53
CA ALA A 709 11.57 -23.17 10.33
C ALA A 709 12.32 -21.95 10.90
N ASP A 710 13.52 -22.18 11.42
CA ASP A 710 14.28 -21.20 12.19
C ASP A 710 15.52 -20.69 11.43
N VAL A 711 16.12 -19.61 11.91
CA VAL A 711 17.27 -18.91 11.33
C VAL A 711 18.61 -19.27 12.00
N GLU A 712 18.61 -19.89 13.19
CA GLU A 712 19.85 -20.13 13.97
C GLU A 712 20.96 -20.88 13.20
N ASN A 713 20.57 -21.76 12.26
CA ASN A 713 21.48 -22.46 11.35
C ASN A 713 21.20 -22.18 9.86
N PHE A 714 20.51 -21.08 9.55
CA PHE A 714 20.26 -20.69 8.16
C PHE A 714 21.47 -19.94 7.59
N PHE A 715 22.06 -20.49 6.53
CA PHE A 715 23.22 -19.89 5.86
C PHE A 715 22.93 -19.71 4.37
N LEU A 716 22.83 -18.45 3.93
CA LEU A 716 22.74 -18.07 2.51
C LEU A 716 24.14 -18.12 1.88
N PHE A 717 24.28 -18.67 0.68
CA PHE A 717 25.53 -18.75 -0.09
C PHE A 717 25.46 -17.88 -1.36
N ASP A 718 26.64 -17.46 -1.81
CA ASP A 718 26.86 -16.87 -3.14
C ASP A 718 27.38 -17.95 -4.11
N LEU A 719 26.77 -18.05 -5.30
CA LEU A 719 27.28 -18.89 -6.38
C LEU A 719 28.36 -18.12 -7.15
N PHE A 720 29.61 -18.56 -7.05
CA PHE A 720 30.73 -17.96 -7.80
C PHE A 720 30.93 -18.68 -9.13
N ASN A 721 30.72 -17.97 -10.23
CA ASN A 721 30.98 -18.48 -11.58
C ASN A 721 32.47 -18.51 -11.93
N ASN A 722 32.82 -19.12 -13.07
CA ASN A 722 34.21 -19.29 -13.52
C ASN A 722 34.98 -17.97 -13.78
N SER A 723 34.32 -16.79 -13.72
CA SER A 723 34.97 -15.48 -13.77
C SER A 723 35.17 -14.83 -12.40
N GLY A 724 34.82 -15.52 -11.30
CA GLY A 724 34.91 -15.01 -9.93
C GLY A 724 33.80 -14.04 -9.55
N ASN A 725 32.76 -13.89 -10.39
CA ASN A 725 31.59 -13.05 -10.09
C ASN A 725 30.50 -13.89 -9.42
N VAL A 726 29.73 -13.25 -8.53
CA VAL A 726 28.50 -13.81 -7.96
C VAL A 726 27.40 -13.82 -9.02
N ASP A 727 26.67 -14.93 -9.15
CA ASP A 727 25.40 -14.96 -9.87
C ASP A 727 24.24 -14.69 -8.92
N GLU A 728 23.75 -13.45 -8.92
CA GLU A 728 22.66 -13.00 -8.06
C GLU A 728 21.27 -13.54 -8.50
N ASN A 729 21.18 -14.37 -9.54
CA ASN A 729 19.94 -15.08 -9.91
C ASN A 729 19.77 -16.41 -9.17
N VAL A 730 20.82 -16.90 -8.50
CA VAL A 730 20.79 -18.19 -7.80
C VAL A 730 20.58 -17.98 -6.31
N PHE A 731 19.49 -18.52 -5.79
CA PHE A 731 19.23 -18.68 -4.37
C PHE A 731 19.82 -20.02 -3.92
N ALA A 732 20.90 -19.97 -3.14
CA ALA A 732 21.53 -21.15 -2.55
C ALA A 732 21.59 -20.95 -1.04
N TYR A 733 21.04 -21.86 -0.24
CA TYR A 733 21.08 -21.78 1.22
C TYR A 733 20.97 -23.15 1.89
N SER A 734 21.56 -23.28 3.07
CA SER A 734 21.41 -24.46 3.92
C SER A 734 20.65 -24.15 5.21
N ASN A 735 20.06 -25.18 5.81
CA ASN A 735 19.59 -25.14 7.19
C ASN A 735 19.84 -26.50 7.88
N PHE A 736 19.88 -26.49 9.22
CA PHE A 736 20.28 -27.62 10.06
C PHE A 736 19.42 -27.67 11.33
N PHE A 737 18.79 -28.81 11.60
CA PHE A 737 17.95 -29.01 12.78
C PHE A 737 18.10 -30.43 13.33
N GLN A 738 18.55 -30.56 14.59
CA GLN A 738 18.88 -31.83 15.23
C GLN A 738 19.96 -32.58 14.43
N ASP A 739 19.63 -33.66 13.73
CA ASP A 739 20.52 -34.35 12.78
C ASP A 739 20.10 -34.16 11.31
N GLU A 740 18.96 -33.50 11.07
CA GLU A 740 18.48 -33.20 9.72
C GLU A 740 19.22 -32.00 9.10
N ARG A 741 19.46 -32.12 7.80
CA ARG A 741 20.32 -31.25 6.98
C ARG A 741 19.62 -30.97 5.67
N GLY A 742 19.54 -29.70 5.27
CA GLY A 742 18.95 -29.28 4.00
C GLY A 742 19.88 -28.33 3.25
N LEU A 743 20.04 -28.54 1.94
CA LEU A 743 20.66 -27.58 1.03
C LEU A 743 19.72 -27.34 -0.16
N VAL A 744 19.25 -26.11 -0.29
CA VAL A 744 18.33 -25.68 -1.34
C VAL A 744 19.07 -24.85 -2.37
N LEU A 745 18.80 -25.12 -3.64
CA LEU A 745 19.25 -24.35 -4.80
C LEU A 745 18.03 -23.97 -5.64
N TYR A 746 17.99 -22.73 -6.14
CA TYR A 746 17.03 -22.29 -7.16
C TYR A 746 17.61 -21.19 -8.04
N HIS A 747 17.59 -21.38 -9.36
CA HIS A 747 17.97 -20.37 -10.35
C HIS A 747 16.74 -19.62 -10.86
N ASN A 748 16.41 -18.45 -10.32
CA ASN A 748 15.23 -17.69 -10.72
C ASN A 748 15.46 -16.82 -11.97
N CYS A 749 15.86 -17.44 -13.08
CA CYS A 749 16.00 -16.76 -14.37
C CYS A 749 15.81 -17.74 -15.54
N PHE A 750 15.37 -17.25 -16.69
CA PHE A 750 15.35 -18.00 -17.94
C PHE A 750 16.72 -18.02 -18.64
N ALA A 751 17.71 -18.62 -17.98
CA ALA A 751 19.09 -18.75 -18.46
C ALA A 751 19.74 -20.03 -17.92
N ASP A 752 20.93 -20.37 -18.40
CA ASP A 752 21.78 -21.42 -17.84
C ASP A 752 22.94 -20.79 -17.06
N THR A 753 23.27 -21.32 -15.88
CA THR A 753 24.40 -20.86 -15.05
C THR A 753 25.13 -22.02 -14.38
N LYS A 754 26.38 -21.78 -13.96
CA LYS A 754 27.22 -22.78 -13.27
C LYS A 754 28.38 -22.15 -12.51
N GLY A 755 28.76 -22.81 -11.42
CA GLY A 755 29.78 -22.30 -10.50
C GLY A 755 29.90 -23.13 -9.23
N TRP A 756 30.56 -22.55 -8.23
CA TRP A 756 30.76 -23.16 -6.92
C TRP A 756 30.05 -22.37 -5.83
N ILE A 757 29.36 -23.07 -4.92
CA ILE A 757 28.96 -22.52 -3.62
C ILE A 757 29.92 -23.05 -2.54
N LYS A 758 30.54 -22.15 -1.79
CA LYS A 758 31.51 -22.53 -0.73
C LYS A 758 31.33 -21.77 0.58
N THR A 759 31.28 -20.45 0.54
CA THR A 759 31.26 -19.60 1.75
C THR A 759 29.93 -18.86 1.82
N SER A 760 29.34 -18.77 3.01
CA SER A 760 28.10 -18.04 3.22
C SER A 760 28.28 -16.54 3.01
N ALA A 761 27.18 -15.83 2.79
CA ALA A 761 27.09 -14.40 3.09
C ALA A 761 27.39 -14.15 4.58
N ALA A 762 27.63 -12.88 4.93
CA ALA A 762 27.78 -12.50 6.32
C ALA A 762 26.46 -12.61 7.08
N TYR A 763 26.54 -12.94 8.37
CA TYR A 763 25.42 -12.91 9.31
C TYR A 763 25.91 -12.43 10.68
N LEU A 764 25.03 -11.78 11.44
CA LEU A 764 25.33 -11.34 12.81
C LEU A 764 25.25 -12.50 13.79
N ASP A 765 26.38 -12.83 14.42
CA ASP A 765 26.41 -13.75 15.55
C ASP A 765 25.98 -13.00 16.82
N LYS A 766 24.70 -13.18 17.21
CA LYS A 766 24.12 -12.57 18.42
C LYS A 766 24.88 -12.92 19.71
N SER A 767 25.71 -13.96 19.74
CA SER A 767 26.50 -14.33 20.94
C SER A 767 27.79 -13.52 21.11
N THR A 768 28.37 -13.00 20.03
CA THR A 768 29.59 -12.16 20.11
C THR A 768 29.43 -10.75 19.54
N SER A 769 28.29 -10.46 18.89
CA SER A 769 28.01 -9.22 18.14
C SER A 769 28.93 -8.97 16.93
N ASP A 770 29.60 -10.02 16.42
CA ASP A 770 30.43 -9.96 15.22
C ASP A 770 29.66 -10.42 13.97
N LEU A 771 30.00 -9.88 12.80
CA LEU A 771 29.64 -10.49 11.52
C LEU A 771 30.53 -11.71 11.25
N ARG A 772 29.91 -12.84 10.92
CA ARG A 772 30.58 -14.13 10.65
C ARG A 772 30.14 -14.72 9.32
N GLN A 773 30.93 -15.67 8.83
CA GLN A 773 30.65 -16.51 7.66
C GLN A 773 31.00 -17.96 8.02
N LYS A 774 30.35 -18.93 7.37
CA LYS A 774 30.70 -20.36 7.44
C LYS A 774 31.00 -20.91 6.05
N SER A 775 31.81 -21.95 5.97
CA SER A 775 31.85 -22.81 4.79
C SER A 775 30.61 -23.71 4.70
N LEU A 776 30.30 -24.20 3.50
CA LEU A 776 29.20 -25.13 3.23
C LEU A 776 29.33 -26.43 4.05
N ALA A 777 30.56 -26.90 4.27
CA ALA A 777 30.82 -28.11 5.05
C ALA A 777 30.60 -27.91 6.56
N GLU A 778 30.95 -26.74 7.11
CA GLU A 778 30.61 -26.37 8.50
C GLU A 778 29.11 -26.14 8.68
N ALA A 779 28.46 -25.51 7.69
CA ALA A 779 27.03 -25.21 7.71
C ALA A 779 26.15 -26.48 7.65
N LEU A 780 26.62 -27.53 6.97
CA LEU A 780 25.95 -28.83 6.91
C LEU A 780 26.48 -29.84 7.94
N GLY A 781 27.47 -29.48 8.77
CA GLY A 781 28.07 -30.37 9.77
C GLY A 781 28.59 -31.68 9.16
N LEU A 782 29.45 -31.57 8.15
CA LEU A 782 30.09 -32.71 7.47
C LEU A 782 31.39 -33.14 8.18
N PRO A 783 31.77 -34.44 8.14
CA PRO A 783 33.13 -34.87 8.51
C PRO A 783 34.17 -34.33 7.51
N PHE A 784 35.46 -34.40 7.86
CA PHE A 784 36.54 -33.94 6.96
C PHE A 784 36.83 -34.92 5.82
N GLU A 785 36.85 -36.22 6.12
CA GLU A 785 37.24 -37.30 5.22
C GLU A 785 36.03 -38.17 4.81
N GLY A 786 36.25 -39.09 3.87
CA GLY A 786 35.22 -40.02 3.38
C GLY A 786 34.23 -39.36 2.39
N TYR A 787 33.03 -39.92 2.33
CA TYR A 787 31.98 -39.56 1.38
C TYR A 787 30.65 -39.26 2.06
N VAL A 788 29.84 -38.46 1.38
CA VAL A 788 28.47 -38.17 1.78
C VAL A 788 27.51 -38.45 0.63
N ILE A 789 26.43 -39.16 0.96
CA ILE A 789 25.29 -39.43 0.08
C ILE A 789 24.14 -38.52 0.51
N PHE A 790 23.41 -37.94 -0.44
CA PHE A 790 22.21 -37.14 -0.18
C PHE A 790 21.21 -37.29 -1.32
N LYS A 791 19.93 -37.08 -1.02
CA LYS A 791 18.83 -37.19 -1.99
C LYS A 791 18.29 -35.82 -2.37
N ASP A 792 18.15 -35.56 -3.66
CA ASP A 792 17.39 -34.42 -4.16
C ASP A 792 15.89 -34.71 -4.16
N TYR A 793 15.10 -33.88 -3.48
CA TYR A 793 13.64 -34.00 -3.45
C TYR A 793 12.94 -33.39 -4.68
N VAL A 794 13.66 -32.82 -5.64
CA VAL A 794 13.08 -32.36 -6.92
C VAL A 794 13.16 -33.44 -8.00
N THR A 795 14.32 -34.08 -8.17
CA THR A 795 14.53 -35.19 -9.14
C THR A 795 14.34 -36.58 -8.54
N HIS A 796 14.30 -36.70 -7.21
CA HIS A 796 14.30 -37.96 -6.44
C HIS A 796 15.57 -38.83 -6.58
N LEU A 797 16.61 -38.31 -7.24
CA LEU A 797 17.91 -38.98 -7.37
C LEU A 797 18.77 -38.81 -6.10
N GLU A 798 19.53 -39.84 -5.77
CA GLU A 798 20.62 -39.80 -4.81
C GLU A 798 21.95 -39.42 -5.49
N TYR A 799 22.78 -38.66 -4.79
CA TYR A 799 24.10 -38.19 -5.23
C TYR A 799 25.14 -38.50 -4.17
N ILE A 800 26.37 -38.82 -4.60
CA ILE A 800 27.53 -39.05 -3.72
C ILE A 800 28.61 -38.01 -3.99
N ARG A 801 29.23 -37.48 -2.95
CA ARG A 801 30.32 -36.48 -3.01
C ARG A 801 31.41 -36.79 -2.00
N SER A 802 32.65 -36.41 -2.30
CA SER A 802 33.75 -36.44 -1.32
C SER A 802 33.58 -35.33 -0.29
N CYS A 803 33.72 -35.67 0.99
CA CYS A 803 33.71 -34.69 2.08
C CYS A 803 34.88 -33.70 1.95
N GLU A 804 36.08 -34.19 1.63
CA GLU A 804 37.29 -33.39 1.43
C GLU A 804 37.09 -32.32 0.35
N GLU A 805 36.43 -32.66 -0.76
CA GLU A 805 36.13 -31.70 -1.83
C GLU A 805 35.13 -30.63 -1.38
N LEU A 806 34.11 -30.99 -0.60
CA LEU A 806 33.15 -30.04 -0.04
C LEU A 806 33.80 -29.05 0.95
N TRP A 807 34.81 -29.49 1.71
CA TRP A 807 35.65 -28.60 2.53
C TRP A 807 36.59 -27.73 1.69
N GLN A 808 37.32 -28.32 0.73
CA GLN A 808 38.35 -27.63 -0.03
C GLN A 808 37.80 -26.67 -1.08
N LYS A 809 36.72 -27.04 -1.79
CA LYS A 809 36.16 -26.31 -2.94
C LYS A 809 34.70 -25.88 -2.74
N GLY A 810 33.94 -26.59 -1.91
CA GLY A 810 32.49 -26.44 -1.83
C GLY A 810 31.78 -27.35 -2.84
N LEU A 811 30.51 -27.07 -3.16
CA LEU A 811 29.74 -27.84 -4.14
C LEU A 811 29.72 -27.14 -5.49
N TYR A 812 30.12 -27.85 -6.55
CA TYR A 812 29.91 -27.42 -7.93
C TYR A 812 28.49 -27.73 -8.39
N VAL A 813 27.86 -26.79 -9.09
CA VAL A 813 26.49 -26.91 -9.60
C VAL A 813 26.39 -26.37 -11.02
N GLU A 814 25.55 -27.01 -11.84
CA GLU A 814 25.05 -26.46 -13.12
C GLU A 814 23.53 -26.39 -13.02
N LEU A 815 22.95 -25.24 -13.36
CA LEU A 815 21.53 -24.94 -13.19
C LEU A 815 20.97 -24.31 -14.48
N TYR A 816 20.04 -25.01 -15.12
CA TYR A 816 19.28 -24.54 -16.27
C TYR A 816 18.18 -23.54 -15.84
N ALA A 817 17.42 -23.04 -16.82
CA ALA A 817 16.32 -22.10 -16.61
C ALA A 817 15.30 -22.59 -15.57
N TYR A 818 15.09 -21.79 -14.51
CA TYR A 818 14.19 -22.09 -13.38
C TYR A 818 14.47 -23.40 -12.61
N GLN A 819 15.64 -24.01 -12.79
CA GLN A 819 16.00 -25.25 -12.11
C GLN A 819 16.18 -25.04 -10.60
N HIS A 820 15.67 -25.99 -9.82
CA HIS A 820 15.78 -26.05 -8.37
C HIS A 820 16.16 -27.46 -7.92
N HIS A 821 16.80 -27.55 -6.75
CA HIS A 821 17.14 -28.78 -6.06
C HIS A 821 16.95 -28.60 -4.55
N VAL A 822 16.59 -29.68 -3.85
CA VAL A 822 16.48 -29.70 -2.39
C VAL A 822 17.14 -30.96 -1.87
N PHE A 823 18.42 -30.86 -1.52
CA PHE A 823 19.21 -31.98 -1.04
C PHE A 823 18.99 -32.21 0.46
N MET A 824 18.42 -33.36 0.80
CA MET A 824 18.13 -33.81 2.17
C MET A 824 18.58 -35.28 2.35
N ASP A 825 18.20 -35.91 3.47
CA ASP A 825 18.53 -37.30 3.81
C ASP A 825 20.05 -37.62 3.70
N TRP A 826 20.87 -36.76 4.30
CA TRP A 826 22.34 -36.82 4.25
C TRP A 826 22.88 -38.00 5.06
N ARG A 827 23.69 -38.86 4.44
CA ARG A 827 24.28 -40.09 5.00
C ARG A 827 25.79 -40.11 4.78
N PHE A 828 26.57 -40.31 5.83
CA PHE A 828 28.05 -40.38 5.76
C PHE A 828 28.52 -41.83 5.60
N VAL A 829 29.54 -42.05 4.76
CA VAL A 829 30.10 -43.38 4.45
C VAL A 829 31.61 -43.32 4.15
N ASP A 830 32.36 -44.35 4.53
CA ASP A 830 33.82 -44.33 4.68
C ASP A 830 34.59 -45.58 4.16
N ASP A 831 33.92 -46.45 3.38
CA ASP A 831 34.51 -47.65 2.74
C ASP A 831 35.18 -47.32 1.37
N GLU A 832 36.27 -48.01 1.02
CA GLU A 832 36.91 -47.94 -0.32
C GLU A 832 35.93 -48.24 -1.47
N LYS A 833 34.93 -49.09 -1.25
CA LYS A 833 33.86 -49.36 -2.22
C LYS A 833 33.01 -48.12 -2.55
N TRP A 834 32.81 -47.21 -1.59
CA TRP A 834 32.11 -45.95 -1.84
C TRP A 834 32.94 -44.99 -2.69
N ARG A 835 34.27 -45.03 -2.57
CA ARG A 835 35.19 -44.33 -3.48
C ARG A 835 35.05 -44.83 -4.92
N ASP A 836 34.97 -46.13 -5.13
CA ASP A 836 34.79 -46.71 -6.47
C ASP A 836 33.43 -46.33 -7.08
N ILE A 837 32.34 -46.33 -6.31
CA ILE A 837 31.03 -45.80 -6.77
C ILE A 837 31.11 -44.31 -7.09
N TYR A 838 31.75 -43.51 -6.22
CA TYR A 838 31.94 -42.08 -6.44
C TYR A 838 32.70 -41.78 -7.75
N VAL A 839 33.78 -42.52 -8.02
CA VAL A 839 34.55 -42.43 -9.27
C VAL A 839 33.73 -42.91 -10.47
N ALA A 840 33.00 -44.02 -10.35
CA ALA A 840 32.18 -44.57 -11.43
C ALA A 840 31.00 -43.68 -11.83
N LEU A 841 30.39 -42.98 -10.86
CA LEU A 841 29.29 -42.03 -11.12
C LEU A 841 29.80 -40.64 -11.55
N ASN A 842 31.03 -40.26 -11.20
CA ASN A 842 31.67 -38.99 -11.61
C ASN A 842 30.74 -37.76 -11.47
N GLY A 843 30.05 -37.66 -10.33
CA GLY A 843 29.12 -36.58 -10.02
C GLY A 843 27.65 -36.81 -10.41
N ALA A 844 27.33 -37.79 -11.26
CA ALA A 844 25.95 -38.12 -11.65
C ALA A 844 25.10 -38.58 -10.45
N GLY A 845 23.78 -38.43 -10.59
CA GLY A 845 22.78 -38.96 -9.65
C GLY A 845 22.21 -40.30 -10.13
N VAL A 846 21.72 -41.11 -9.20
CA VAL A 846 21.07 -42.41 -9.46
C VAL A 846 19.81 -42.58 -8.63
N GLU A 847 18.88 -43.44 -9.06
CA GLU A 847 17.62 -43.69 -8.33
C GLU A 847 17.84 -44.27 -6.91
N SER A 848 18.93 -45.01 -6.71
CA SER A 848 19.37 -45.45 -5.38
C SER A 848 20.86 -45.81 -5.35
N MET A 849 21.59 -45.28 -4.37
CA MET A 849 22.97 -45.66 -4.08
C MET A 849 23.08 -47.10 -3.57
N SER A 850 22.08 -47.59 -2.84
CA SER A 850 22.04 -48.98 -2.38
C SER A 850 21.88 -49.95 -3.55
N ALA A 851 21.03 -49.63 -4.54
CA ALA A 851 20.95 -50.43 -5.77
C ALA A 851 22.27 -50.39 -6.56
N LYS A 852 22.94 -49.22 -6.64
CA LYS A 852 24.23 -49.10 -7.33
C LYS A 852 25.38 -49.84 -6.62
N TRP A 853 25.35 -49.90 -5.29
CA TRP A 853 26.26 -50.71 -4.48
C TRP A 853 26.09 -52.21 -4.77
N GLU A 854 24.86 -52.72 -4.79
CA GLU A 854 24.60 -54.12 -5.14
C GLU A 854 24.94 -54.43 -6.62
N GLU A 855 24.77 -53.48 -7.54
CA GLU A 855 25.19 -53.64 -8.95
C GLU A 855 26.71 -53.86 -9.09
N MET A 856 27.51 -53.17 -8.26
CA MET A 856 28.98 -53.19 -8.33
C MET A 856 29.65 -54.22 -7.41
N PHE A 857 29.07 -54.49 -6.23
CA PHE A 857 29.68 -55.30 -5.17
C PHE A 857 28.77 -56.38 -4.59
N GLY A 858 27.51 -56.46 -5.04
CA GLY A 858 26.59 -57.53 -4.64
C GLY A 858 27.13 -58.89 -5.08
N VAL A 859 27.01 -59.89 -4.21
CA VAL A 859 27.54 -61.23 -4.49
C VAL A 859 26.69 -61.89 -5.57
N LYS A 860 27.26 -62.04 -6.77
CA LYS A 860 26.74 -62.97 -7.78
C LYS A 860 27.04 -64.39 -7.30
N ASP A 861 26.02 -65.06 -6.79
CA ASP A 861 26.09 -66.51 -6.55
C ASP A 861 26.36 -67.22 -7.89
N GLU A 862 27.56 -67.80 -8.05
CA GLU A 862 27.86 -68.76 -9.13
C GLU A 862 27.22 -70.13 -8.81
N GLY A 863 25.91 -70.12 -8.60
CA GLY A 863 25.07 -71.25 -8.20
C GLY A 863 23.81 -71.41 -9.07
N GLY A 864 23.84 -70.91 -10.31
CA GLY A 864 22.64 -70.73 -11.15
C GLY A 864 22.73 -71.11 -12.63
N MET A 865 23.82 -71.71 -13.12
CA MET A 865 23.86 -72.23 -14.50
C MET A 865 23.18 -73.59 -14.61
N LEU A 866 21.87 -73.61 -14.89
CA LEU A 866 21.17 -74.68 -15.62
C LEU A 866 19.75 -74.24 -16.04
N ALA A 867 19.22 -74.88 -17.10
CA ALA A 867 17.86 -74.72 -17.65
C ALA A 867 17.54 -73.45 -18.48
N LEU A 868 18.24 -73.28 -19.63
CA LEU A 868 17.75 -72.47 -20.76
C LEU A 868 17.99 -73.14 -22.13
N SER A 869 17.43 -74.34 -22.32
CA SER A 869 17.34 -75.02 -23.62
C SER A 869 16.32 -76.16 -23.59
N GLU A 870 15.61 -76.39 -24.71
CA GLU A 870 14.55 -77.41 -24.91
C GLU A 870 13.27 -77.12 -24.08
N VAL A 871 12.06 -77.08 -24.63
CA VAL A 871 11.51 -77.90 -25.73
C VAL A 871 10.74 -77.07 -26.77
N GLU A 872 11.05 -77.26 -28.06
CA GLU A 872 10.06 -77.18 -29.15
C GLU A 872 9.77 -78.61 -29.66
N ALA A 873 8.49 -79.00 -29.83
CA ALA A 873 7.97 -79.75 -31.00
C ALA A 873 6.57 -80.41 -30.80
N VAL A 874 5.54 -79.79 -31.39
CA VAL A 874 4.58 -80.44 -32.32
C VAL A 874 3.78 -81.69 -31.86
N LYS A 875 2.61 -81.45 -31.24
CA LYS A 875 1.26 -82.05 -31.49
C LYS A 875 0.36 -81.81 -30.26
N GLY A 876 -0.98 -81.71 -30.35
CA GLY A 876 -1.85 -81.72 -31.52
C GLY A 876 -3.20 -82.36 -31.17
N GLU A 877 -4.29 -81.59 -31.27
CA GLU A 877 -5.70 -82.04 -31.25
C GLU A 877 -6.27 -82.49 -29.85
N VAL A 878 -7.55 -82.29 -29.47
CA VAL A 878 -8.72 -81.71 -30.19
C VAL A 878 -9.88 -81.28 -29.26
N VAL A 879 -10.67 -80.25 -29.64
CA VAL A 879 -12.14 -80.04 -29.31
C VAL A 879 -12.56 -79.69 -27.85
N LYS A 880 -13.57 -78.83 -27.54
CA LYS A 880 -14.43 -77.79 -28.19
C LYS A 880 -15.03 -76.87 -27.10
N VAL A 881 -15.30 -75.59 -27.42
CA VAL A 881 -16.64 -74.94 -27.35
C VAL A 881 -16.72 -73.93 -28.53
N LYS A 882 -17.92 -73.54 -28.99
CA LYS A 882 -18.15 -72.82 -30.27
C LYS A 882 -18.44 -71.31 -30.15
N LYS A 883 -17.96 -70.57 -31.16
CA LYS A 883 -18.30 -69.18 -31.53
C LYS A 883 -19.74 -69.03 -32.06
N PRO A 884 -20.26 -67.80 -32.17
CA PRO A 884 -20.31 -67.14 -33.50
C PRO A 884 -19.92 -65.64 -33.47
N ARG A 885 -19.81 -64.88 -34.58
CA ARG A 885 -19.12 -65.06 -35.89
C ARG A 885 -19.12 -63.68 -36.63
N LYS A 886 -18.00 -63.19 -37.17
CA LYS A 886 -17.91 -61.92 -37.94
C LYS A 886 -18.07 -62.12 -39.46
N LYS A 887 -18.53 -61.07 -40.18
CA LYS A 887 -18.16 -60.63 -41.56
C LYS A 887 -18.53 -59.12 -41.67
N ALA A 888 -17.61 -58.21 -42.04
CA ALA A 888 -17.14 -57.84 -43.39
C ALA A 888 -18.22 -57.10 -44.22
N VAL A 889 -17.95 -56.01 -44.98
CA VAL A 889 -17.00 -55.89 -46.13
C VAL A 889 -16.49 -54.44 -46.34
N LYS A 890 -15.43 -54.27 -47.16
CA LYS A 890 -14.79 -53.00 -47.59
C LYS A 890 -15.71 -52.09 -48.45
N LYS A 891 -15.30 -50.82 -48.68
CA LYS A 891 -15.79 -49.99 -49.80
C LYS A 891 -14.64 -49.20 -50.46
N LYS A 892 -14.78 -48.87 -51.74
CA LYS A 892 -13.88 -47.99 -52.53
C LYS A 892 -14.75 -47.11 -53.45
N VAL A 893 -14.13 -46.03 -53.96
CA VAL A 893 -14.53 -45.09 -55.05
C VAL A 893 -15.41 -45.79 -56.13
N GLU A 894 -16.48 -45.20 -56.70
CA GLU A 894 -16.45 -44.05 -57.64
C GLU A 894 -17.82 -43.38 -57.96
N SER A 895 -17.74 -42.18 -58.57
CA SER A 895 -18.68 -41.39 -59.43
C SER A 895 -20.23 -41.47 -59.34
N ALA A 896 -20.86 -40.27 -59.36
CA ALA A 896 -22.02 -39.90 -60.20
C ALA A 896 -22.23 -38.36 -60.15
N ALA A 897 -22.96 -37.77 -61.11
CA ALA A 897 -23.18 -36.31 -61.26
C ALA A 897 -24.68 -35.94 -61.37
N LEU A 898 -24.98 -34.72 -61.90
CA LEU A 898 -26.28 -34.02 -62.06
C LEU A 898 -26.60 -33.07 -60.87
N SER A 899 -26.75 -31.74 -60.99
CA SER A 899 -27.47 -30.85 -61.94
C SER A 899 -28.98 -30.77 -61.64
N VAL A 900 -29.52 -29.71 -61.00
CA VAL A 900 -29.81 -28.34 -61.48
C VAL A 900 -31.30 -28.11 -61.76
N SER A 901 -31.85 -27.04 -61.17
CA SER A 901 -33.14 -26.37 -61.51
C SER A 901 -34.45 -27.05 -61.00
N LYS A 902 -35.61 -26.37 -60.87
CA LYS A 902 -35.96 -24.98 -61.27
C LYS A 902 -37.18 -24.40 -60.51
N GLY A 903 -37.12 -23.11 -60.14
CA GLY A 903 -38.28 -22.20 -60.01
C GLY A 903 -39.00 -22.11 -58.65
N GLY A 904 -39.41 -20.94 -58.15
CA GLY A 904 -38.99 -19.57 -58.53
C GLY A 904 -39.96 -18.43 -58.18
N LYS A 905 -39.45 -17.18 -58.17
CA LYS A 905 -40.16 -15.88 -58.09
C LYS A 905 -40.83 -15.55 -56.73
N THR A 906 -41.10 -14.30 -56.29
CA THR A 906 -40.60 -12.91 -56.47
C THR A 906 -41.33 -12.02 -55.40
N LYS A 907 -40.99 -10.77 -55.00
CA LYS A 907 -39.95 -9.74 -55.31
C LYS A 907 -40.01 -8.66 -54.20
N LYS A 908 -38.87 -8.17 -53.65
CA LYS A 908 -38.46 -6.73 -53.65
C LYS A 908 -37.23 -6.41 -52.76
N LYS A 909 -36.23 -5.76 -53.41
CA LYS A 909 -35.46 -4.56 -53.04
C LYS A 909 -34.90 -4.32 -51.61
N SER A 910 -33.73 -3.69 -51.42
CA SER A 910 -32.55 -3.43 -52.30
C SER A 910 -31.41 -2.69 -51.57
N GLY A 911 -30.13 -3.02 -51.88
CA GLY A 911 -28.95 -2.15 -51.63
C GLY A 911 -28.02 -2.60 -50.49
N VAL A 912 -27.27 -3.71 -50.58
CA VAL A 912 -26.04 -3.97 -51.37
C VAL A 912 -24.78 -3.26 -50.84
N LYS A 913 -23.75 -4.07 -50.54
CA LYS A 913 -22.46 -3.72 -49.91
C LYS A 913 -21.48 -3.03 -50.89
N LYS A 914 -20.50 -2.30 -50.34
CA LYS A 914 -19.25 -1.94 -51.05
C LYS A 914 -18.31 -3.16 -51.17
N PRO A 915 -17.53 -3.30 -52.26
CA PRO A 915 -16.45 -4.28 -52.39
C PRO A 915 -15.11 -3.74 -51.84
N ALA A 916 -14.10 -4.61 -51.77
CA ALA A 916 -12.72 -4.24 -51.44
C ALA A 916 -11.90 -3.81 -52.68
N ALA A 917 -10.86 -2.98 -52.50
CA ALA A 917 -9.46 -3.27 -52.89
C ALA A 917 -8.55 -2.03 -53.00
N LYS A 918 -7.24 -2.29 -52.83
CA LYS A 918 -6.04 -1.53 -53.28
C LYS A 918 -5.60 -0.24 -52.56
N LYS A 919 -4.27 -0.16 -52.41
CA LYS A 919 -3.43 0.95 -51.94
C LYS A 919 -3.43 2.13 -52.94
N VAL A 920 -3.09 3.36 -52.49
CA VAL A 920 -1.99 4.17 -53.08
C VAL A 920 -1.50 5.27 -52.11
N VAL A 921 -0.19 5.49 -52.18
CA VAL A 921 0.73 6.38 -51.43
C VAL A 921 0.36 7.88 -51.38
N LYS A 922 0.54 8.52 -50.20
CA LYS A 922 1.19 9.85 -49.93
C LYS A 922 1.01 10.20 -48.42
N LYS A 923 1.86 10.99 -47.74
CA LYS A 923 3.08 11.77 -48.11
C LYS A 923 4.00 11.88 -46.88
N LYS A 924 5.32 11.93 -47.04
CA LYS A 924 6.26 12.31 -45.95
C LYS A 924 6.23 13.83 -45.71
N LYS A 925 6.37 14.26 -44.45
CA LYS A 925 7.05 15.50 -44.04
C LYS A 925 8.02 15.15 -42.91
N ALA A 926 9.13 15.88 -42.79
CA ALA A 926 10.22 15.56 -41.88
C ALA A 926 10.24 16.48 -40.65
N THR A 927 10.57 15.92 -39.50
CA THR A 927 10.99 16.66 -38.30
C THR A 927 12.52 16.71 -38.21
N VAL A 928 13.06 17.87 -37.84
CA VAL A 928 14.49 18.17 -37.91
C VAL A 928 15.20 17.76 -36.62
N LYS A 929 16.33 17.05 -36.74
CA LYS A 929 17.26 16.86 -35.61
C LYS A 929 17.95 18.19 -35.28
N LYS A 930 17.78 18.69 -34.05
CA LYS A 930 18.77 19.53 -33.38
C LYS A 930 19.30 18.80 -32.15
N LYS A 931 20.62 18.61 -32.08
CA LYS A 931 21.32 18.22 -30.85
C LYS A 931 21.65 19.50 -30.08
N THR A 932 21.28 19.57 -28.81
CA THR A 932 21.93 20.45 -27.84
C THR A 932 22.08 19.68 -26.53
N ALA A 933 23.31 19.36 -26.14
CA ALA A 933 23.57 18.68 -24.86
C ALA A 933 23.91 19.73 -23.79
N VAL A 934 23.09 19.81 -22.74
CA VAL A 934 23.38 20.65 -21.56
C VAL A 934 23.87 19.75 -20.44
N LYS A 935 25.12 19.97 -20.00
CA LYS A 935 25.73 19.23 -18.89
C LYS A 935 25.14 19.72 -17.56
N LYS A 936 24.43 18.87 -16.81
CA LYS A 936 24.21 19.13 -15.36
C LYS A 936 25.56 19.05 -14.65
N VAL A 937 26.04 20.18 -14.12
CA VAL A 937 27.30 20.25 -13.35
C VAL A 937 27.00 19.94 -11.89
N VAL A 938 27.34 18.72 -11.45
CA VAL A 938 27.27 18.35 -10.03
C VAL A 938 28.48 18.94 -9.29
N LYS A 939 28.27 20.00 -8.51
CA LYS A 939 29.30 20.55 -7.61
C LYS A 939 29.52 19.61 -6.42
N LYS A 940 30.56 18.78 -6.47
CA LYS A 940 31.08 18.07 -5.28
C LYS A 940 31.69 19.07 -4.29
N SER A 941 31.07 19.24 -3.12
CA SER A 941 31.62 20.02 -2.01
C SER A 941 32.63 19.19 -1.20
N ASN A 942 33.91 19.23 -1.57
CA ASN A 942 34.99 18.60 -0.81
C ASN A 942 35.17 19.27 0.57
N ARG A 943 34.60 18.69 1.63
CA ARG A 943 34.81 19.14 3.03
C ARG A 943 36.22 18.70 3.48
N LYS A 944 37.21 19.59 3.40
CA LYS A 944 38.60 19.31 3.82
C LYS A 944 38.67 18.99 5.31
N LYS A 945 39.50 18.00 5.68
CA LYS A 945 39.96 17.80 7.07
C LYS A 945 40.74 19.04 7.52
N GLY A 946 40.44 19.55 8.71
CA GLY A 946 41.19 20.64 9.36
C GLY A 946 41.47 20.27 10.82
N THR A 947 42.71 19.93 11.14
CA THR A 947 43.13 19.56 12.50
C THR A 947 43.81 20.72 13.21
N LYS A 948 43.34 21.06 14.42
CA LYS A 948 44.14 21.22 15.65
C LYS A 948 43.33 21.85 16.79
N LYS A 949 43.71 21.45 18.00
CA LYS A 949 43.86 22.21 19.26
C LYS A 949 43.17 23.60 19.32
N LYS A 950 42.49 23.91 20.41
CA LYS A 950 43.01 23.74 21.77
C LYS A 950 41.91 23.43 22.79
#